data_AF-A0A812YXY6-F1
#
_entry.id   AF-A0A812YXY6-F1
#
_cell.length_a   1.000
_cell.length_b   1.000
_cell.length_c   1.000
_cell.angle_alpha   90.00
_cell.angle_beta   90.00
_cell.angle_gamma   90.00
#
_symmetry.space_group_name_H-M   'P 1'
#
loop_
_entity.id
_entity.type
_entity.pdbx_description
1 polymer ?
#
loop_
_entity_poly.entity_id
_entity_poly.type
_entity_poly.pdbx_seq_one_letter_code
_entity_poly.pdbx_strand_id
1 'polypeptide(L)'
;MSRCLLTWLLLCGVQGSEFAWTDVAQTNAPTERLGAGMVITSQNRLWMWGGGSSSSLTTDLYYVDIQAASKEWQSHTPSGNAPAMRSYLHMMIASDDVMYMYGGDHDDIWSMDLQAATPTWTEISTSGTPHATKSWNTAVLTTGKVMWVFGGYYPNNNKVTYIDLTASSPQWTSVSPTGDLPENRRHHAAVITSTDVMYIFGGQDSGHKNDLWYLDTKDPTQWVEVSPSGTLPGVRRGCKAAITSADVMWIVAGEQDTGFYSDVWYIDLRAGSPQWTEAASVPAKRAHHSLAITSDDKLWVFGGYHSGYHNTLWNMDVKDLAKHIQDLQRQEEAAQAVAAVEAIEEETVQELLQAIFTDGAADPVETGGILANVTRQTENGTVKVTAVAPQAVRRDGVVEITSGETTKVRVPAAVVAQAADRRPAQAGDPPGNASRMLLICVTDLAEQKASKIVDRREEGEATSVVKTQSLSITLRNEDGKVVELGQLLRPIEFVLESEDVTNTSCAFWDEEHSSWSFRGLETLKDPAPGQLMCRTQHLSIFSGVLTDIWQSAVSVIECSSIWGLFTQEGVERLAAGRWISSLPAISTLLFVASFFVVLMRAAYVDRKTQQAVPWQMVEPVLFREKPHVSGEDSDSDAEGDDEPQLKHNCCVRQLITVKEWCFWCTGICFGVENIVQIVTELLPNAPEATVNRCIKTLHAHRSGVAKDSLAILLPAGEKFDADDTFEEEEGRQVQVARSQNRQSVFASLAGAALPSMNNFTSALRDLSARWNVHIHGAGAVKSILDRSWCGRVGLLLPAFHPWIALLRLSIVTSYKVRVSLIFLKICTSGATNALFFSSNSPLEGSDPKCWTPKDYFRRLVTNTIVGFLAAFLGDCVVFTLFLLQVRKPIEKRQWSERAISRQIATWRCKGFCFWFIWLFYSGTCVFYVMIFLANVRLVDAHDWYQSTGMSLLQDLFVLPLTTAVAMGSLATLALRSRGVRAKVESRWFEDDNVQEEPQEEPELEPGAVIVDTGAVPVSPGSPSPNSVKADGRPTKAPDFDDVLPGMPMESS
;
A
#
# COMPACT_ATOMS: atom_id res chain seq x y z
N MET A 1 37.77 22.63 -25.54
CA MET A 1 38.20 21.91 -24.31
C MET A 1 37.14 21.98 -23.22
N SER A 2 37.01 23.03 -22.40
CA SER A 2 36.02 23.05 -21.30
C SER A 2 34.57 22.72 -21.75
N ARG A 3 34.06 23.33 -22.82
CA ARG A 3 32.74 22.95 -23.38
C ARG A 3 32.65 21.49 -23.83
N CYS A 4 33.71 20.93 -24.42
CA CYS A 4 33.75 19.52 -24.81
C CYS A 4 33.74 18.59 -23.58
N LEU A 5 34.40 18.99 -22.49
CA LEU A 5 34.35 18.26 -21.21
C LEU A 5 32.94 18.33 -20.60
N LEU A 6 32.23 19.45 -20.77
CA LEU A 6 30.84 19.59 -20.35
C LEU A 6 29.89 18.72 -21.20
N THR A 7 30.06 18.66 -22.53
CA THR A 7 29.32 17.72 -23.38
C THR A 7 29.63 16.26 -23.01
N TRP A 8 30.87 15.94 -22.65
CA TRP A 8 31.25 14.61 -22.18
C TRP A 8 30.70 14.29 -20.79
N LEU A 9 30.53 15.29 -19.90
CA LEU A 9 29.87 15.15 -18.59
C LEU A 9 28.33 15.12 -18.67
N LEU A 10 27.74 15.62 -19.75
CA LEU A 10 26.30 15.50 -20.03
C LEU A 10 25.98 14.16 -20.70
N LEU A 11 26.83 13.67 -21.63
CA LEU A 11 26.69 12.34 -22.24
C LEU A 11 27.14 11.20 -21.31
N CYS A 12 28.09 11.46 -20.42
CA CYS A 12 28.40 10.60 -19.26
C CYS A 12 27.83 11.20 -17.97
N GLY A 13 26.63 11.80 -18.07
CA GLY A 13 25.82 12.09 -16.89
C GLY A 13 25.61 10.78 -16.14
N VAL A 14 26.04 10.72 -14.88
CA VAL A 14 26.18 9.45 -14.17
C VAL A 14 24.80 8.83 -13.96
N GLN A 15 24.48 7.80 -14.76
CA GLN A 15 23.43 6.84 -14.45
C GLN A 15 23.81 6.12 -13.15
N GLY A 16 23.42 6.70 -12.01
CA GLY A 16 23.09 5.90 -10.85
C GLY A 16 21.92 5.03 -11.25
N SER A 17 22.17 3.75 -11.54
CA SER A 17 21.16 2.84 -12.07
C SER A 17 20.03 2.67 -11.05
N GLU A 18 18.89 3.33 -11.30
CA GLU A 18 17.68 3.27 -10.47
C GLU A 18 17.20 1.81 -10.33
N PHE A 19 17.45 1.01 -11.37
CA PHE A 19 17.41 -0.45 -11.39
C PHE A 19 18.57 -1.07 -10.55
N ALA A 20 18.43 -1.00 -9.23
CA ALA A 20 19.40 -1.54 -8.27
C ALA A 20 19.13 -3.01 -7.92
N TRP A 21 20.13 -3.88 -8.15
CA TRP A 21 20.10 -5.27 -7.70
C TRP A 21 20.32 -5.38 -6.18
N THR A 22 19.39 -6.05 -5.51
CA THR A 22 19.45 -6.37 -4.07
C THR A 22 20.01 -7.78 -3.87
N ASP A 23 21.02 -7.93 -3.01
CA ASP A 23 21.50 -9.24 -2.54
C ASP A 23 20.49 -9.83 -1.55
N VAL A 24 20.02 -11.04 -1.80
CA VAL A 24 18.92 -11.64 -1.04
C VAL A 24 19.45 -12.62 -0.01
N ALA A 25 19.62 -12.13 1.22
CA ALA A 25 20.00 -12.95 2.38
C ALA A 25 19.04 -14.14 2.56
N GLN A 26 19.60 -15.35 2.46
CA GLN A 26 18.88 -16.61 2.33
C GLN A 26 19.45 -17.69 3.25
N THR A 27 18.62 -18.64 3.69
CA THR A 27 19.00 -19.79 4.53
C THR A 27 18.52 -21.10 3.91
N ASN A 28 19.22 -22.20 4.22
CA ASN A 28 18.98 -23.55 3.69
C ASN A 28 18.95 -23.63 2.14
N ALA A 29 19.61 -22.68 1.48
CA ALA A 29 19.53 -22.47 0.04
C ALA A 29 20.07 -23.65 -0.79
N PRO A 30 19.57 -23.85 -2.03
CA PRO A 30 20.10 -24.85 -2.95
C PRO A 30 21.62 -24.73 -3.11
N THR A 31 22.27 -25.87 -3.29
CA THR A 31 23.69 -25.94 -3.63
C THR A 31 24.01 -25.19 -4.93
N GLU A 32 25.24 -24.70 -5.05
CA GLU A 32 25.75 -23.99 -6.21
C GLU A 32 25.54 -24.76 -7.52
N ARG A 33 24.84 -24.14 -8.47
CA ARG A 33 24.33 -24.82 -9.67
C ARG A 33 24.12 -23.91 -10.86
N LEU A 34 24.28 -24.50 -12.05
CA LEU A 34 23.81 -23.94 -13.32
C LEU A 34 22.67 -24.79 -13.89
N GLY A 35 21.93 -24.23 -14.85
CA GLY A 35 20.96 -24.98 -15.66
C GLY A 35 19.76 -25.55 -14.90
N ALA A 36 19.52 -25.09 -13.67
CA ALA A 36 18.31 -25.41 -12.92
C ALA A 36 17.11 -24.65 -13.50
N GLY A 37 15.94 -25.30 -13.51
CA GLY A 37 14.69 -24.62 -13.83
C GLY A 37 14.18 -23.85 -12.60
N MET A 38 13.47 -22.75 -12.84
CA MET A 38 12.93 -21.89 -11.79
C MET A 38 11.65 -21.22 -12.27
N VAL A 39 10.60 -21.26 -11.47
CA VAL A 39 9.29 -20.64 -11.73
C VAL A 39 8.77 -19.98 -10.47
N ILE A 40 7.71 -19.17 -10.57
CA ILE A 40 7.03 -18.59 -9.42
C ILE A 40 5.52 -18.77 -9.52
N THR A 41 4.90 -19.13 -8.40
CA THR A 41 3.43 -19.29 -8.28
C THR A 41 2.71 -17.97 -8.05
N SER A 42 1.40 -17.96 -8.29
CA SER A 42 0.45 -16.91 -7.89
C SER A 42 0.55 -16.53 -6.41
N GLN A 43 0.95 -17.48 -5.57
CA GLN A 43 1.18 -17.32 -4.12
C GLN A 43 2.53 -16.68 -3.79
N ASN A 44 3.28 -16.19 -4.78
CA ASN A 44 4.63 -15.64 -4.62
C ASN A 44 5.61 -16.61 -3.91
N ARG A 45 5.58 -17.89 -4.32
CA ARG A 45 6.62 -18.85 -3.96
C ARG A 45 7.46 -19.16 -5.19
N LEU A 46 8.75 -18.93 -5.08
CA LEU A 46 9.73 -19.26 -6.11
C LEU A 46 10.14 -20.73 -5.92
N TRP A 47 9.88 -21.55 -6.93
CA TRP A 47 10.22 -22.98 -6.97
C TRP A 47 11.42 -23.21 -7.87
N MET A 48 12.30 -24.13 -7.48
CA MET A 48 13.52 -24.49 -8.20
C MET A 48 13.71 -25.99 -8.21
N TRP A 49 14.10 -26.54 -9.36
CA TRP A 49 14.41 -27.97 -9.48
C TRP A 49 15.63 -28.25 -10.36
N GLY A 50 16.39 -29.27 -9.94
CA GLY A 50 17.47 -29.85 -10.74
C GLY A 50 18.61 -28.88 -11.04
N GLY A 51 19.24 -29.08 -12.19
CA GLY A 51 20.53 -28.47 -12.49
C GLY A 51 21.66 -29.13 -11.68
N GLY A 52 22.81 -28.47 -11.62
CA GLY A 52 23.90 -28.93 -10.77
C GLY A 52 25.26 -28.30 -11.06
N SER A 53 26.29 -29.00 -10.60
CA SER A 53 27.71 -28.72 -10.85
C SER A 53 28.28 -29.73 -11.87
N SER A 54 29.51 -29.52 -12.33
CA SER A 54 30.22 -30.46 -13.22
C SER A 54 30.50 -31.84 -12.61
N SER A 55 30.35 -32.00 -11.29
CA SER A 55 30.54 -33.28 -10.58
C SER A 55 29.27 -33.87 -10.00
N SER A 56 28.14 -33.16 -10.06
CA SER A 56 26.85 -33.62 -9.51
C SER A 56 25.66 -32.90 -10.14
N LEU A 57 24.79 -33.67 -10.80
CA LEU A 57 23.42 -33.28 -11.08
C LEU A 57 22.52 -33.57 -9.87
N THR A 58 21.32 -32.99 -9.85
CA THR A 58 20.40 -33.06 -8.71
C THR A 58 18.96 -33.40 -9.14
N THR A 59 18.17 -33.96 -8.21
CA THR A 59 16.71 -34.11 -8.29
C THR A 59 15.98 -33.37 -7.16
N ASP A 60 16.70 -32.54 -6.40
CA ASP A 60 16.13 -31.80 -5.29
C ASP A 60 15.15 -30.72 -5.77
N LEU A 61 14.02 -30.62 -5.08
CA LEU A 61 12.96 -29.64 -5.33
C LEU A 61 12.94 -28.68 -4.15
N TYR A 62 13.26 -27.42 -4.38
CA TYR A 62 13.22 -26.39 -3.35
C TYR A 62 12.14 -25.37 -3.67
N TYR A 63 11.55 -24.78 -2.62
CA TYR A 63 10.79 -23.56 -2.74
C TYR A 63 11.13 -22.54 -1.66
N VAL A 64 10.93 -21.26 -1.95
CA VAL A 64 11.04 -20.16 -0.99
C VAL A 64 9.87 -19.20 -1.18
N ASP A 65 9.22 -18.84 -0.07
CA ASP A 65 8.25 -17.75 -0.03
C ASP A 65 9.01 -16.43 -0.19
N ILE A 66 8.79 -15.71 -1.29
CA ILE A 66 9.50 -14.45 -1.55
C ILE A 66 8.88 -13.24 -0.81
N GLN A 67 7.70 -13.39 -0.22
CA GLN A 67 7.07 -12.39 0.65
C GLN A 67 7.41 -12.59 2.13
N ALA A 68 7.93 -13.77 2.51
CA ALA A 68 8.46 -14.02 3.85
C ALA A 68 9.65 -13.09 4.19
N ALA A 69 9.70 -12.59 5.43
CA ALA A 69 10.71 -11.63 5.89
C ALA A 69 12.15 -12.20 5.91
N SER A 70 12.29 -13.52 5.99
CA SER A 70 13.55 -14.26 5.83
C SER A 70 13.37 -15.29 4.71
N LYS A 71 14.32 -15.34 3.77
CA LYS A 71 14.26 -16.24 2.61
C LYS A 71 14.84 -17.61 2.95
N GLU A 72 14.08 -18.33 3.77
CA GLU A 72 14.38 -19.71 4.12
C GLU A 72 13.83 -20.64 3.04
N TRP A 73 14.75 -21.29 2.32
CA TRP A 73 14.39 -22.31 1.35
C TRP A 73 13.97 -23.59 2.06
N GLN A 74 12.92 -24.23 1.54
CA GLN A 74 12.39 -25.48 2.03
C GLN A 74 12.56 -26.54 0.96
N SER A 75 13.19 -27.66 1.31
CA SER A 75 13.23 -28.85 0.45
C SER A 75 11.87 -29.54 0.50
N HIS A 76 11.26 -29.74 -0.65
CA HIS A 76 10.07 -30.57 -0.83
C HIS A 76 10.50 -31.93 -1.39
N THR A 77 9.98 -33.01 -0.82
CA THR A 77 10.19 -34.38 -1.33
C THR A 77 8.86 -34.92 -1.83
N PRO A 78 8.54 -34.78 -3.14
CA PRO A 78 7.32 -35.31 -3.72
C PRO A 78 7.22 -36.83 -3.51
N SER A 79 6.03 -37.32 -3.18
CA SER A 79 5.75 -38.76 -3.19
C SER A 79 5.52 -39.26 -4.62
N GLY A 80 6.09 -40.41 -4.95
CA GLY A 80 6.02 -41.03 -6.29
C GLY A 80 7.37 -41.09 -7.01
N ASN A 81 7.34 -41.40 -8.30
CA ASN A 81 8.53 -41.41 -9.14
C ASN A 81 8.92 -39.96 -9.49
N ALA A 82 10.17 -39.58 -9.23
CA ALA A 82 10.70 -38.27 -9.59
C ALA A 82 11.32 -38.28 -11.00
N PRO A 83 11.32 -37.15 -11.73
CA PRO A 83 12.02 -37.00 -13.01
C PRO A 83 13.53 -37.26 -12.87
N ALA A 84 14.14 -37.81 -13.92
CA ALA A 84 15.57 -38.12 -13.93
C ALA A 84 16.45 -36.86 -13.86
N MET A 85 17.58 -36.95 -13.13
CA MET A 85 18.57 -35.88 -12.91
C MET A 85 19.00 -35.22 -14.22
N ARG A 86 18.85 -33.89 -14.33
CA ARG A 86 19.14 -33.14 -15.56
C ARG A 86 19.52 -31.69 -15.30
N SER A 87 20.08 -31.04 -16.32
CA SER A 87 20.42 -29.62 -16.34
C SER A 87 20.10 -29.01 -17.71
N TYR A 88 20.05 -27.67 -17.79
CA TYR A 88 19.55 -26.93 -18.96
C TYR A 88 18.10 -27.30 -19.31
N LEU A 89 17.30 -27.59 -18.28
CA LEU A 89 15.89 -27.93 -18.38
C LEU A 89 15.01 -26.66 -18.45
N HIS A 90 13.78 -26.84 -18.91
CA HIS A 90 12.75 -25.80 -18.93
C HIS A 90 11.67 -26.14 -17.92
N MET A 91 11.48 -25.28 -16.92
CA MET A 91 10.26 -25.26 -16.11
C MET A 91 9.42 -24.07 -16.57
N MET A 92 8.12 -24.31 -16.73
CA MET A 92 7.08 -23.36 -17.10
C MET A 92 5.94 -23.51 -16.10
N ILE A 93 5.10 -22.49 -15.95
CA ILE A 93 3.95 -22.55 -15.04
C ILE A 93 2.72 -21.94 -15.72
N ALA A 94 1.58 -22.59 -15.55
CA ALA A 94 0.30 -22.10 -16.04
C ALA A 94 -0.40 -21.21 -15.00
N SER A 95 -1.46 -20.50 -15.43
CA SER A 95 -2.23 -19.56 -14.60
C SER A 95 -2.98 -20.19 -13.43
N ASP A 96 -3.09 -21.52 -13.39
CA ASP A 96 -3.64 -22.33 -12.30
C ASP A 96 -2.55 -22.98 -11.40
N ASP A 97 -1.34 -22.42 -11.40
CA ASP A 97 -0.15 -22.90 -10.67
C ASP A 97 0.29 -24.34 -11.00
N VAL A 98 -0.24 -24.95 -12.07
CA VAL A 98 0.29 -26.22 -12.58
C VAL A 98 1.64 -25.94 -13.24
N MET A 99 2.68 -26.51 -12.65
CA MET A 99 4.05 -26.46 -13.15
C MET A 99 4.28 -27.58 -14.17
N TYR A 100 4.94 -27.25 -15.27
CA TYR A 100 5.35 -28.17 -16.33
C TYR A 100 6.87 -28.15 -16.51
N MET A 101 7.48 -29.30 -16.75
CA MET A 101 8.91 -29.47 -17.00
C MET A 101 9.15 -30.22 -18.32
N TYR A 102 10.15 -29.79 -19.08
CA TYR A 102 10.59 -30.43 -20.32
C TYR A 102 12.09 -30.20 -20.59
N GLY A 103 12.70 -31.05 -21.43
CA GLY A 103 14.06 -30.87 -21.91
C GLY A 103 15.13 -31.27 -20.90
N GLY A 104 16.35 -30.76 -21.11
CA GLY A 104 17.53 -31.13 -20.32
C GLY A 104 18.06 -32.51 -20.69
N ASP A 105 18.25 -32.76 -21.98
CA ASP A 105 18.67 -34.04 -22.61
C ASP A 105 17.58 -35.14 -22.63
N HIS A 106 16.39 -34.87 -22.08
CA HIS A 106 15.20 -35.72 -22.17
C HIS A 106 14.05 -35.09 -23.00
N ASP A 107 13.10 -35.94 -23.43
CA ASP A 107 11.88 -35.60 -24.19
C ASP A 107 10.57 -35.94 -23.45
N ASP A 108 10.67 -36.38 -22.20
CA ASP A 108 9.54 -36.52 -21.29
C ASP A 108 8.97 -35.15 -20.89
N ILE A 109 7.67 -35.10 -20.62
CA ILE A 109 7.01 -33.93 -20.03
C ILE A 109 6.47 -34.34 -18.66
N TRP A 110 6.82 -33.57 -17.64
CA TRP A 110 6.34 -33.79 -16.27
C TRP A 110 5.50 -32.62 -15.79
N SER A 111 4.39 -32.91 -15.12
CA SER A 111 3.54 -31.92 -14.45
C SER A 111 3.53 -32.10 -12.94
N MET A 112 3.27 -31.00 -12.22
CA MET A 112 2.98 -30.99 -10.79
C MET A 112 1.95 -29.89 -10.50
N ASP A 113 0.85 -30.27 -9.86
CA ASP A 113 -0.11 -29.34 -9.26
C ASP A 113 0.48 -28.82 -7.93
N LEU A 114 0.70 -27.51 -7.86
CA LEU A 114 1.26 -26.83 -6.67
C LEU A 114 0.18 -26.29 -5.71
N GLN A 115 -1.11 -26.43 -6.05
CA GLN A 115 -2.25 -26.15 -5.18
C GLN A 115 -2.75 -27.41 -4.46
N ALA A 116 -2.44 -28.61 -4.98
CA ALA A 116 -2.70 -29.89 -4.33
C ALA A 116 -2.10 -29.95 -2.91
N ALA A 117 -2.83 -30.58 -1.97
CA ALA A 117 -2.41 -30.72 -0.57
C ALA A 117 -1.09 -31.50 -0.40
N THR A 118 -0.75 -32.36 -1.37
CA THR A 118 0.54 -33.04 -1.50
C THR A 118 0.99 -32.94 -2.96
N PRO A 119 1.83 -31.97 -3.34
CA PRO A 119 2.32 -31.84 -4.71
C PRO A 119 3.20 -33.04 -5.10
N THR A 120 2.78 -33.76 -6.14
CA THR A 120 3.44 -34.96 -6.68
C THR A 120 3.84 -34.77 -8.14
N TRP A 121 4.90 -35.48 -8.56
CA TRP A 121 5.30 -35.51 -9.97
C TRP A 121 4.38 -36.47 -10.75
N THR A 122 3.96 -36.03 -11.93
CA THR A 122 3.14 -36.81 -12.87
C THR A 122 3.76 -36.75 -14.26
N GLU A 123 4.05 -37.90 -14.86
CA GLU A 123 4.55 -37.97 -16.24
C GLU A 123 3.36 -37.87 -17.20
N ILE A 124 3.44 -36.95 -18.16
CA ILE A 124 2.43 -36.79 -19.20
C ILE A 124 2.78 -37.73 -20.35
N SER A 125 1.95 -38.75 -20.58
CA SER A 125 2.12 -39.67 -21.71
C SER A 125 1.87 -38.96 -23.04
N THR A 126 2.95 -38.49 -23.67
CA THR A 126 2.92 -37.89 -25.01
C THR A 126 3.07 -38.94 -26.11
N SER A 127 2.72 -38.58 -27.35
CA SER A 127 2.93 -39.40 -28.53
C SER A 127 3.39 -38.56 -29.73
N GLY A 128 4.03 -39.22 -30.71
CA GLY A 128 4.96 -38.57 -31.64
C GLY A 128 6.32 -38.30 -30.98
N THR A 129 7.20 -37.59 -31.67
CA THR A 129 8.51 -37.19 -31.17
C THR A 129 8.73 -35.69 -31.40
N PRO A 130 9.28 -34.92 -30.43
CA PRO A 130 9.66 -33.55 -30.70
C PRO A 130 10.71 -33.51 -31.81
N HIS A 131 10.51 -32.62 -32.79
CA HIS A 131 11.41 -32.46 -33.92
C HIS A 131 12.56 -31.49 -33.59
N ALA A 132 12.35 -30.63 -32.59
CA ALA A 132 13.40 -29.91 -31.87
C ALA A 132 14.13 -30.87 -30.91
N THR A 133 15.36 -30.50 -30.54
CA THR A 133 16.29 -31.42 -29.86
C THR A 133 16.09 -31.41 -28.35
N LYS A 134 16.41 -32.50 -27.67
CA LYS A 134 16.29 -32.62 -26.20
C LYS A 134 17.27 -31.71 -25.42
N SER A 135 18.34 -31.28 -26.10
CA SER A 135 19.54 -30.68 -25.50
C SER A 135 19.68 -29.20 -25.84
N TRP A 136 19.76 -28.34 -24.81
CA TRP A 136 20.06 -26.90 -24.95
C TRP A 136 19.11 -26.13 -25.90
N ASN A 137 17.86 -26.58 -26.00
CA ASN A 137 16.77 -25.95 -26.74
C ASN A 137 16.23 -24.70 -26.02
N THR A 138 15.08 -24.20 -26.44
CA THR A 138 14.16 -23.50 -25.54
C THR A 138 12.77 -24.09 -25.59
N ALA A 139 12.02 -23.95 -24.50
CA ALA A 139 10.58 -24.18 -24.46
C ALA A 139 9.86 -23.01 -23.78
N VAL A 140 8.65 -22.69 -24.27
CA VAL A 140 7.72 -21.69 -23.72
C VAL A 140 6.30 -22.27 -23.66
N LEU A 141 5.43 -21.72 -22.81
CA LEU A 141 4.06 -22.20 -22.58
C LEU A 141 3.05 -21.08 -22.84
N THR A 142 2.12 -21.27 -23.78
CA THR A 142 1.06 -20.29 -24.08
C THR A 142 -0.01 -20.23 -22.98
N THR A 143 -0.83 -19.17 -23.00
CA THR A 143 -1.97 -19.01 -22.10
C THR A 143 -2.96 -20.20 -22.17
N GLY A 144 -3.08 -20.81 -23.35
CA GLY A 144 -3.86 -22.03 -23.60
C GLY A 144 -3.19 -23.35 -23.21
N LYS A 145 -2.07 -23.31 -22.47
CA LYS A 145 -1.26 -24.49 -22.09
C LYS A 145 -0.69 -25.31 -23.26
N VAL A 146 -0.49 -24.69 -24.42
CA VAL A 146 0.25 -25.31 -25.53
C VAL A 146 1.74 -25.00 -25.33
N MET A 147 2.56 -26.04 -25.19
CA MET A 147 4.01 -25.88 -25.08
C MET A 147 4.62 -25.79 -26.48
N TRP A 148 5.50 -24.81 -26.70
CA TRP A 148 6.26 -24.60 -27.94
C TRP A 148 7.75 -24.76 -27.67
N VAL A 149 8.47 -25.41 -28.59
CA VAL A 149 9.89 -25.78 -28.46
C VAL A 149 10.65 -25.44 -29.74
N PHE A 150 11.84 -24.82 -29.60
CA PHE A 150 12.69 -24.40 -30.72
C PHE A 150 14.19 -24.66 -30.45
N GLY A 151 14.96 -24.90 -31.52
CA GLY A 151 16.42 -24.99 -31.47
C GLY A 151 16.96 -26.19 -30.68
N GLY A 152 18.23 -26.10 -30.30
CA GLY A 152 18.97 -27.10 -29.52
C GLY A 152 20.14 -27.75 -30.28
N TYR A 153 20.73 -28.80 -29.72
CA TYR A 153 21.90 -29.48 -30.29
C TYR A 153 21.51 -30.64 -31.24
N TYR A 154 21.30 -30.33 -32.52
CA TYR A 154 21.04 -31.30 -33.60
C TYR A 154 21.19 -30.59 -34.97
N PRO A 155 21.50 -31.29 -36.08
CA PRO A 155 21.47 -30.69 -37.42
C PRO A 155 20.05 -30.24 -37.82
N ASN A 156 19.92 -29.04 -38.40
CA ASN A 156 18.63 -28.45 -38.83
C ASN A 156 17.65 -28.26 -37.64
N ASN A 157 18.14 -27.67 -36.55
CA ASN A 157 17.35 -27.38 -35.35
C ASN A 157 16.48 -26.11 -35.48
N ASN A 158 16.53 -25.40 -36.61
CA ASN A 158 15.65 -24.27 -36.96
C ASN A 158 14.18 -24.66 -37.25
N LYS A 159 13.73 -25.85 -36.83
CA LYS A 159 12.32 -26.24 -36.81
C LYS A 159 11.69 -25.90 -35.46
N VAL A 160 10.39 -25.59 -35.48
CA VAL A 160 9.58 -25.41 -34.28
C VAL A 160 8.60 -26.58 -34.12
N THR A 161 8.38 -27.01 -32.88
CA THR A 161 7.38 -28.03 -32.54
C THR A 161 6.53 -27.57 -31.37
N TYR A 162 5.26 -27.96 -31.37
CA TYR A 162 4.35 -27.69 -30.26
C TYR A 162 3.60 -28.95 -29.82
N ILE A 163 3.04 -28.89 -28.62
CA ILE A 163 2.18 -29.93 -28.05
C ILE A 163 1.12 -29.29 -27.15
N ASP A 164 -0.14 -29.66 -27.39
CA ASP A 164 -1.28 -29.26 -26.57
C ASP A 164 -1.37 -30.16 -25.34
N LEU A 165 -1.17 -29.59 -24.15
CA LEU A 165 -1.20 -30.30 -22.87
C LEU A 165 -2.62 -30.41 -22.27
N THR A 166 -3.63 -29.82 -22.91
CA THR A 166 -5.05 -29.93 -22.54
C THR A 166 -5.74 -31.11 -23.25
N ALA A 167 -5.14 -31.61 -24.33
CA ALA A 167 -5.65 -32.76 -25.07
C ALA A 167 -5.60 -34.05 -24.23
N SER A 168 -6.59 -34.94 -24.38
CA SER A 168 -6.64 -36.23 -23.70
C SER A 168 -5.59 -37.25 -24.16
N SER A 169 -4.88 -36.96 -25.25
CA SER A 169 -3.64 -37.63 -25.66
C SER A 169 -2.71 -36.58 -26.29
N PRO A 170 -1.87 -35.90 -25.50
CA PRO A 170 -0.97 -34.85 -25.99
C PRO A 170 -0.06 -35.38 -27.10
N GLN A 171 -0.02 -34.67 -28.23
CA GLN A 171 0.66 -35.14 -29.45
C GLN A 171 1.64 -34.09 -29.98
N TRP A 172 2.89 -34.49 -30.20
CA TRP A 172 3.92 -33.63 -30.76
C TRP A 172 3.64 -33.30 -32.24
N THR A 173 3.44 -32.01 -32.52
CA THR A 173 3.22 -31.49 -33.87
C THR A 173 4.42 -30.66 -34.30
N SER A 174 4.96 -30.90 -35.50
CA SER A 174 6.03 -30.07 -36.07
C SER A 174 5.47 -29.10 -37.10
N VAL A 175 5.81 -27.82 -36.94
CA VAL A 175 5.57 -26.80 -37.96
C VAL A 175 6.88 -26.60 -38.72
N SER A 176 6.77 -26.31 -40.02
CA SER A 176 7.90 -25.89 -40.85
C SER A 176 7.54 -24.56 -41.50
N PRO A 177 7.84 -23.43 -40.81
CA PRO A 177 7.56 -22.10 -41.34
C PRO A 177 8.28 -21.84 -42.67
N THR A 178 7.81 -20.83 -43.39
CA THR A 178 8.26 -20.46 -44.73
C THR A 178 8.80 -19.03 -44.76
N GLY A 179 9.58 -18.70 -45.80
CA GLY A 179 10.27 -17.42 -45.89
C GLY A 179 11.63 -17.45 -45.20
N ASP A 180 12.03 -16.33 -44.64
CA ASP A 180 13.26 -16.22 -43.85
C ASP A 180 13.10 -16.95 -42.51
N LEU A 181 14.17 -17.60 -42.06
CA LEU A 181 14.17 -18.44 -40.86
C LEU A 181 15.32 -18.04 -39.93
N PRO A 182 15.11 -18.02 -38.61
CA PRO A 182 16.21 -17.86 -37.67
C PRO A 182 17.24 -18.96 -37.90
N GLU A 183 18.51 -18.59 -38.00
CA GLU A 183 19.58 -19.59 -38.11
C GLU A 183 19.53 -20.58 -36.93
N ASN A 184 20.04 -21.81 -37.17
CA ASN A 184 20.26 -22.83 -36.14
C ASN A 184 20.86 -22.21 -34.87
N ARG A 185 20.37 -22.63 -33.70
CA ARG A 185 20.79 -22.08 -32.40
C ARG A 185 20.48 -22.98 -31.19
N ARG A 186 21.40 -22.95 -30.24
CA ARG A 186 21.33 -23.58 -28.90
C ARG A 186 21.72 -22.58 -27.81
N HIS A 187 21.23 -22.77 -26.59
CA HIS A 187 21.36 -21.83 -25.46
C HIS A 187 20.97 -20.37 -25.81
N HIS A 188 20.00 -20.21 -26.70
CA HIS A 188 19.31 -18.94 -26.91
C HIS A 188 18.33 -18.69 -25.75
N ALA A 189 17.81 -17.48 -25.64
CA ALA A 189 16.69 -17.20 -24.73
C ALA A 189 15.38 -17.11 -25.51
N ALA A 190 14.25 -17.37 -24.85
CA ALA A 190 12.92 -17.29 -25.43
C ALA A 190 11.90 -16.79 -24.40
N VAL A 191 10.87 -16.10 -24.87
CA VAL A 191 9.69 -15.66 -24.10
C VAL A 191 8.42 -15.81 -24.94
N ILE A 192 7.26 -15.67 -24.28
CA ILE A 192 5.94 -15.70 -24.89
C ILE A 192 5.17 -14.46 -24.39
N THR A 193 4.59 -13.67 -25.28
CA THR A 193 3.79 -12.51 -24.89
C THR A 193 2.44 -12.92 -24.29
N SER A 194 1.79 -11.99 -23.60
CA SER A 194 0.37 -12.08 -23.20
C SER A 194 -0.60 -12.28 -24.36
N THR A 195 -0.15 -12.04 -25.61
CA THR A 195 -0.88 -12.29 -26.86
C THR A 195 -0.49 -13.63 -27.53
N ASP A 196 0.25 -14.50 -26.85
CA ASP A 196 0.78 -15.78 -27.35
C ASP A 196 1.71 -15.68 -28.58
N VAL A 197 2.50 -14.61 -28.68
CA VAL A 197 3.57 -14.48 -29.70
C VAL A 197 4.90 -14.90 -29.08
N MET A 198 5.59 -15.86 -29.70
CA MET A 198 6.87 -16.39 -29.21
C MET A 198 8.02 -15.53 -29.74
N TYR A 199 8.87 -15.03 -28.85
CA TYR A 199 10.10 -14.31 -29.21
C TYR A 199 11.33 -15.12 -28.81
N ILE A 200 12.37 -15.09 -29.64
CA ILE A 200 13.68 -15.71 -29.39
C ILE A 200 14.81 -14.71 -29.57
N PHE A 201 15.84 -14.81 -28.73
CA PHE A 201 17.00 -13.91 -28.76
C PHE A 201 18.34 -14.65 -28.66
N GLY A 202 19.25 -14.32 -29.57
CA GLY A 202 20.66 -14.72 -29.54
C GLY A 202 20.90 -16.24 -29.60
N GLY A 203 21.85 -16.71 -28.79
CA GLY A 203 22.32 -18.11 -28.75
C GLY A 203 23.63 -18.34 -29.52
N GLN A 204 23.95 -19.61 -29.78
CA GLN A 204 25.09 -20.00 -30.60
C GLN A 204 24.77 -21.14 -31.59
N ASP A 205 25.52 -21.22 -32.69
CA ASP A 205 25.70 -22.46 -33.47
C ASP A 205 27.14 -22.55 -33.99
N SER A 206 27.39 -22.05 -35.21
CA SER A 206 28.73 -21.79 -35.78
C SER A 206 29.42 -20.55 -35.19
N GLY A 207 28.63 -19.66 -34.58
CA GLY A 207 29.07 -18.46 -33.86
C GLY A 207 27.95 -17.95 -32.94
N HIS A 208 28.28 -16.95 -32.12
CA HIS A 208 27.35 -16.28 -31.19
C HIS A 208 26.45 -15.28 -31.92
N LYS A 209 25.20 -15.11 -31.44
CA LYS A 209 24.19 -14.23 -32.06
C LYS A 209 23.61 -13.20 -31.08
N ASN A 210 23.03 -12.12 -31.61
CA ASN A 210 22.24 -11.09 -30.89
C ASN A 210 21.01 -10.62 -31.70
N ASP A 211 20.55 -11.47 -32.62
CA ASP A 211 19.33 -11.27 -33.38
C ASP A 211 18.08 -11.54 -32.53
N LEU A 212 16.98 -10.89 -32.88
CA LEU A 212 15.67 -10.99 -32.22
C LEU A 212 14.64 -11.41 -33.28
N TRP A 213 13.97 -12.54 -33.08
CA TRP A 213 12.95 -13.05 -34.00
C TRP A 213 11.65 -13.36 -33.27
N TYR A 214 10.52 -13.31 -33.97
CA TYR A 214 9.23 -13.76 -33.44
C TYR A 214 8.45 -14.67 -34.39
N LEU A 215 7.55 -15.45 -33.79
CA LEU A 215 6.58 -16.34 -34.42
C LEU A 215 5.23 -16.17 -33.70
N ASP A 216 4.17 -15.83 -34.42
CA ASP A 216 2.81 -15.88 -33.87
C ASP A 216 2.40 -17.36 -33.73
N THR A 217 2.00 -17.79 -32.53
CA THR A 217 1.55 -19.19 -32.33
C THR A 217 0.16 -19.46 -32.92
N LYS A 218 -0.61 -18.41 -33.28
CA LYS A 218 -1.93 -18.49 -33.93
C LYS A 218 -1.83 -18.56 -35.46
N ASP A 219 -0.79 -17.97 -36.05
CA ASP A 219 -0.42 -18.15 -37.45
C ASP A 219 1.09 -18.48 -37.57
N PRO A 220 1.50 -19.72 -37.26
CA PRO A 220 2.91 -20.11 -37.20
C PRO A 220 3.52 -20.39 -38.59
N THR A 221 3.04 -19.70 -39.64
CA THR A 221 3.43 -19.97 -41.02
C THR A 221 4.75 -19.31 -41.44
N GLN A 222 5.18 -18.23 -40.77
CA GLN A 222 6.42 -17.51 -41.06
C GLN A 222 7.09 -17.01 -39.76
N TRP A 223 8.42 -17.03 -39.72
CA TRP A 223 9.19 -16.29 -38.72
C TRP A 223 9.45 -14.86 -39.23
N VAL A 224 9.58 -13.90 -38.30
CA VAL A 224 9.90 -12.51 -38.64
C VAL A 224 11.10 -12.05 -37.81
N GLU A 225 12.13 -11.53 -38.46
CA GLU A 225 13.25 -10.87 -37.79
C GLU A 225 12.83 -9.45 -37.37
N VAL A 226 13.05 -9.11 -36.11
CA VAL A 226 12.90 -7.75 -35.61
C VAL A 226 14.21 -7.02 -35.84
N SER A 227 14.14 -5.80 -36.37
CA SER A 227 15.27 -4.87 -36.43
C SER A 227 15.05 -3.69 -35.47
N PRO A 228 15.35 -3.84 -34.15
CA PRO A 228 15.26 -2.72 -33.22
C PRO A 228 16.24 -1.61 -33.59
N SER A 229 15.87 -0.36 -33.29
CA SER A 229 16.79 0.77 -33.42
C SER A 229 17.56 1.03 -32.11
N GLY A 230 18.63 1.83 -32.19
CA GLY A 230 19.53 2.08 -31.06
C GLY A 230 20.73 1.11 -31.00
N THR A 231 21.28 0.93 -29.80
CA THR A 231 22.44 0.04 -29.55
C THR A 231 21.97 -1.38 -29.25
N LEU A 232 22.33 -2.35 -30.10
CA LEU A 232 22.04 -3.77 -29.88
C LEU A 232 22.88 -4.34 -28.70
N PRO A 233 22.32 -5.23 -27.88
CA PRO A 233 23.10 -5.98 -26.89
C PRO A 233 24.17 -6.84 -27.59
N GLY A 234 25.32 -7.04 -26.94
CA GLY A 234 26.39 -7.87 -27.50
C GLY A 234 25.98 -9.34 -27.73
N VAL A 235 26.60 -9.98 -28.73
CA VAL A 235 26.38 -11.40 -29.10
C VAL A 235 26.59 -12.33 -27.91
N ARG A 236 25.61 -13.20 -27.63
CA ARG A 236 25.60 -13.98 -26.39
C ARG A 236 24.83 -15.29 -26.48
N ARG A 237 25.32 -16.29 -25.73
CA ARG A 237 24.61 -17.53 -25.40
C ARG A 237 24.44 -17.64 -23.89
N GLY A 238 23.54 -18.52 -23.43
CA GLY A 238 23.39 -18.79 -22.00
C GLY A 238 22.87 -17.62 -21.15
N CYS A 239 22.42 -16.54 -21.79
CA CYS A 239 21.58 -15.53 -21.15
C CYS A 239 20.21 -16.14 -20.80
N LYS A 240 19.45 -15.46 -19.95
CA LYS A 240 18.03 -15.77 -19.74
C LYS A 240 17.18 -14.57 -20.09
N ALA A 241 15.94 -14.85 -20.49
CA ALA A 241 14.93 -13.86 -20.75
C ALA A 241 13.77 -13.98 -19.77
N ALA A 242 13.13 -12.85 -19.50
CA ALA A 242 11.85 -12.74 -18.81
C ALA A 242 11.00 -11.70 -19.54
N ILE A 243 9.69 -11.68 -19.28
CA ILE A 243 8.75 -10.74 -19.91
C ILE A 243 7.76 -10.23 -18.86
N THR A 244 7.53 -8.91 -18.84
CA THR A 244 6.63 -8.26 -17.90
C THR A 244 5.16 -8.45 -18.26
N SER A 245 4.26 -8.10 -17.34
CA SER A 245 2.82 -7.98 -17.60
C SER A 245 2.46 -7.04 -18.77
N ALA A 246 3.38 -6.14 -19.14
CA ALA A 246 3.25 -5.17 -20.22
C ALA A 246 3.83 -5.64 -21.58
N ASP A 247 4.29 -6.90 -21.69
CA ASP A 247 5.08 -7.45 -22.81
C ASP A 247 6.45 -6.77 -23.04
N VAL A 248 7.05 -6.17 -22.00
CA VAL A 248 8.46 -5.71 -22.06
C VAL A 248 9.38 -6.90 -21.80
N MET A 249 10.22 -7.23 -22.78
CA MET A 249 11.15 -8.34 -22.71
C MET A 249 12.48 -7.89 -22.12
N TRP A 250 12.98 -8.65 -21.14
CA TRP A 250 14.24 -8.42 -20.43
C TRP A 250 15.24 -9.52 -20.77
N ILE A 251 16.51 -9.16 -20.99
CA ILE A 251 17.66 -10.06 -21.17
C ILE A 251 18.66 -9.83 -20.05
N VAL A 252 19.08 -10.92 -19.41
CA VAL A 252 20.04 -10.89 -18.29
C VAL A 252 21.32 -11.63 -18.68
N ALA A 253 22.46 -10.92 -18.59
CA ALA A 253 23.83 -11.45 -18.64
C ALA A 253 24.08 -12.44 -19.81
N GLY A 254 24.82 -13.54 -19.58
CA GLY A 254 25.22 -14.52 -20.60
C GLY A 254 26.74 -14.62 -20.81
N GLU A 255 27.15 -15.29 -21.88
CA GLU A 255 28.55 -15.47 -22.26
C GLU A 255 28.78 -15.37 -23.78
N GLN A 256 30.02 -15.06 -24.15
CA GLN A 256 30.62 -15.23 -25.48
C GLN A 256 32.02 -15.85 -25.32
N ASP A 257 32.67 -16.26 -26.40
CA ASP A 257 33.98 -16.94 -26.34
C ASP A 257 35.11 -16.09 -25.72
N THR A 258 34.97 -14.76 -25.71
CA THR A 258 35.93 -13.83 -25.07
C THR A 258 35.63 -13.54 -23.60
N GLY A 259 34.49 -13.99 -23.06
CA GLY A 259 34.16 -13.85 -21.64
C GLY A 259 32.67 -13.67 -21.33
N PHE A 260 32.40 -13.42 -20.06
CA PHE A 260 31.05 -13.37 -19.49
C PHE A 260 30.52 -11.95 -19.38
N TYR A 261 29.20 -11.84 -19.50
CA TYR A 261 28.42 -10.63 -19.37
C TYR A 261 27.81 -10.49 -17.96
N SER A 262 27.49 -9.25 -17.59
CA SER A 262 26.71 -8.87 -16.40
C SER A 262 25.57 -7.91 -16.73
N ASP A 263 25.56 -7.36 -17.94
CA ASP A 263 24.60 -6.35 -18.40
C ASP A 263 23.16 -6.89 -18.42
N VAL A 264 22.22 -5.95 -18.25
CA VAL A 264 20.78 -6.20 -18.24
C VAL A 264 20.13 -5.24 -19.21
N TRP A 265 19.45 -5.80 -20.21
CA TRP A 265 18.84 -5.07 -21.31
C TRP A 265 17.33 -5.29 -21.32
N TYR A 266 16.57 -4.32 -21.79
CA TYR A 266 15.14 -4.48 -22.05
C TYR A 266 14.73 -3.92 -23.42
N ILE A 267 13.59 -4.39 -23.91
CA ILE A 267 12.93 -3.92 -25.13
C ILE A 267 11.41 -4.00 -24.96
N ASP A 268 10.70 -2.91 -25.29
CA ASP A 268 9.24 -2.91 -25.40
C ASP A 268 8.84 -3.55 -26.74
N LEU A 269 8.10 -4.67 -26.68
CA LEU A 269 7.63 -5.41 -27.85
C LEU A 269 6.30 -4.88 -28.42
N ARG A 270 5.60 -3.98 -27.70
CA ARG A 270 4.37 -3.30 -28.15
C ARG A 270 4.66 -1.95 -28.79
N ALA A 271 5.85 -1.38 -28.59
CA ALA A 271 6.28 -0.14 -29.22
C ALA A 271 6.29 -0.25 -30.76
N GLY A 272 5.72 0.75 -31.44
CA GLY A 272 5.69 0.80 -32.92
C GLY A 272 7.07 0.91 -33.60
N SER A 273 8.11 1.23 -32.83
CA SER A 273 9.52 1.05 -33.19
C SER A 273 10.28 0.55 -31.97
N PRO A 274 10.48 -0.77 -31.84
CA PRO A 274 11.19 -1.34 -30.70
C PRO A 274 12.65 -0.85 -30.63
N GLN A 275 13.14 -0.61 -29.40
CA GLN A 275 14.51 -0.22 -29.12
C GLN A 275 15.07 -1.00 -27.93
N TRP A 276 16.36 -1.34 -28.01
CA TRP A 276 17.08 -1.95 -26.89
C TRP A 276 17.71 -0.88 -26.00
N THR A 277 17.51 -1.02 -24.69
CA THR A 277 18.09 -0.11 -23.68
C THR A 277 18.80 -0.92 -22.59
N GLU A 278 20.02 -0.51 -22.22
CA GLU A 278 20.75 -1.07 -21.07
C GLU A 278 20.23 -0.40 -19.78
N ALA A 279 19.83 -1.21 -18.80
CA ALA A 279 19.21 -0.74 -17.55
C ALA A 279 20.16 -0.83 -16.33
N ALA A 280 20.93 -1.91 -16.25
CA ALA A 280 21.73 -2.25 -15.06
C ALA A 280 22.82 -3.28 -15.39
N SER A 281 23.66 -3.60 -14.40
CA SER A 281 24.47 -4.81 -14.40
C SER A 281 24.20 -5.65 -13.15
N VAL A 282 23.99 -6.95 -13.33
CA VAL A 282 23.95 -7.94 -12.24
C VAL A 282 25.31 -7.92 -11.51
N PRO A 283 25.34 -7.85 -10.16
CA PRO A 283 26.60 -7.68 -9.40
C PRO A 283 27.67 -8.77 -9.57
N ALA A 284 27.33 -9.89 -10.20
CA ALA A 284 28.30 -10.88 -10.66
C ALA A 284 27.95 -11.35 -12.08
N LYS A 285 28.95 -11.30 -12.97
CA LYS A 285 28.91 -11.87 -14.33
C LYS A 285 28.54 -13.35 -14.28
N ARG A 286 27.66 -13.80 -15.17
CA ARG A 286 27.15 -15.19 -15.16
C ARG A 286 26.47 -15.62 -16.46
N ALA A 287 26.59 -16.90 -16.80
CA ALA A 287 25.77 -17.57 -17.80
C ALA A 287 25.05 -18.78 -17.21
N HIS A 288 24.03 -19.28 -17.91
CA HIS A 288 23.25 -20.48 -17.57
C HIS A 288 22.64 -20.46 -16.15
N HIS A 289 22.35 -19.26 -15.66
CA HIS A 289 21.65 -19.02 -14.39
C HIS A 289 20.14 -19.31 -14.53
N SER A 290 19.44 -19.31 -13.41
CA SER A 290 17.98 -19.35 -13.36
C SER A 290 17.43 -17.93 -13.27
N LEU A 291 16.36 -17.62 -14.00
CA LEU A 291 15.67 -16.33 -14.01
C LEU A 291 14.16 -16.57 -13.92
N ALA A 292 13.46 -15.79 -13.09
CA ALA A 292 12.01 -15.73 -13.00
C ALA A 292 11.56 -14.27 -12.82
N ILE A 293 10.30 -13.98 -13.12
CA ILE A 293 9.66 -12.68 -12.90
C ILE A 293 8.35 -12.86 -12.14
N THR A 294 8.08 -11.97 -11.19
CA THR A 294 6.87 -11.97 -10.36
C THR A 294 5.68 -11.29 -11.04
N SER A 295 4.48 -11.46 -10.48
CA SER A 295 3.27 -10.72 -10.87
C SER A 295 3.28 -9.24 -10.47
N ASP A 296 4.20 -8.82 -9.59
CA ASP A 296 4.51 -7.41 -9.32
C ASP A 296 5.69 -6.86 -10.14
N ASP A 297 6.03 -7.52 -11.26
CA ASP A 297 7.08 -7.12 -12.22
C ASP A 297 8.45 -6.88 -11.54
N LYS A 298 8.89 -7.88 -10.76
CA LYS A 298 10.20 -7.96 -10.12
C LYS A 298 11.00 -9.16 -10.62
N LEU A 299 12.23 -8.93 -11.10
CA LEU A 299 13.13 -9.97 -11.60
C LEU A 299 13.85 -10.67 -10.44
N TRP A 300 14.01 -11.99 -10.55
CA TRP A 300 14.75 -12.84 -9.61
C TRP A 300 15.77 -13.70 -10.34
N VAL A 301 17.05 -13.58 -9.96
CA VAL A 301 18.19 -14.31 -10.55
C VAL A 301 18.80 -15.21 -9.51
N PHE A 302 18.99 -16.50 -9.83
CA PHE A 302 19.71 -17.44 -8.98
C PHE A 302 20.84 -18.16 -9.72
N GLY A 303 21.97 -18.29 -9.05
CA GLY A 303 23.06 -19.18 -9.45
C GLY A 303 23.68 -18.87 -10.81
N GLY A 304 23.98 -19.92 -11.58
CA GLY A 304 24.72 -19.86 -12.84
C GLY A 304 26.22 -20.08 -12.68
N TYR A 305 26.97 -19.82 -13.74
CA TYR A 305 28.40 -20.10 -13.86
C TYR A 305 29.21 -18.91 -14.40
N HIS A 306 30.44 -18.77 -13.89
CA HIS A 306 31.47 -17.89 -14.43
C HIS A 306 32.89 -18.45 -14.21
N SER A 307 33.53 -18.13 -13.08
CA SER A 307 34.81 -18.72 -12.62
C SER A 307 34.61 -19.93 -11.70
N GLY A 308 33.36 -20.26 -11.43
CA GLY A 308 32.86 -21.34 -10.60
C GLY A 308 31.33 -21.34 -10.66
N TYR A 309 30.69 -22.20 -9.89
CA TYR A 309 29.23 -22.23 -9.73
C TYR A 309 28.80 -21.19 -8.70
N HIS A 310 27.55 -20.71 -8.81
CA HIS A 310 26.96 -19.77 -7.86
C HIS A 310 25.69 -20.36 -7.24
N ASN A 311 25.41 -19.96 -6.00
CA ASN A 311 24.13 -20.13 -5.32
C ASN A 311 23.51 -18.79 -4.86
N THR A 312 24.02 -17.66 -5.35
CA THR A 312 23.55 -16.33 -4.90
C THR A 312 22.21 -15.99 -5.53
N LEU A 313 21.27 -15.53 -4.69
CA LEU A 313 19.94 -15.07 -5.05
C LEU A 313 19.93 -13.54 -5.09
N TRP A 314 19.51 -12.97 -6.21
CA TRP A 314 19.44 -11.53 -6.43
C TRP A 314 18.05 -11.15 -6.93
N ASN A 315 17.54 -9.98 -6.55
CA ASN A 315 16.34 -9.42 -7.18
C ASN A 315 16.48 -7.95 -7.56
N MET A 316 15.67 -7.52 -8.52
CA MET A 316 15.62 -6.15 -9.03
C MET A 316 14.19 -5.80 -9.38
N ASP A 317 13.70 -4.67 -8.88
CA ASP A 317 12.37 -4.17 -9.23
C ASP A 317 12.40 -3.58 -10.64
N VAL A 318 11.40 -3.91 -11.47
CA VAL A 318 11.27 -3.37 -12.84
C VAL A 318 9.89 -2.80 -13.13
N LYS A 319 9.01 -2.75 -12.13
CA LYS A 319 7.63 -2.31 -12.24
C LYS A 319 7.47 -0.86 -12.70
N ASP A 320 8.31 0.03 -12.17
CA ASP A 320 8.30 1.45 -12.52
C ASP A 320 8.84 1.73 -13.93
N LEU A 321 9.37 0.74 -14.67
CA LEU A 321 9.90 0.96 -16.02
C LEU A 321 8.83 1.54 -16.96
N ALA A 322 7.58 1.06 -16.91
CA ALA A 322 6.53 1.54 -17.80
C ALA A 322 6.20 3.04 -17.58
N LYS A 323 6.38 3.52 -16.35
CA LYS A 323 6.27 4.93 -15.97
C LYS A 323 7.52 5.71 -16.40
N HIS A 324 8.72 5.19 -16.10
CA HIS A 324 10.00 5.77 -16.51
C HIS A 324 10.12 5.96 -18.04
N ILE A 325 9.65 5.00 -18.85
CA ILE A 325 9.59 5.14 -20.33
C ILE A 325 8.71 6.31 -20.73
N GLN A 326 7.50 6.43 -20.15
CA GLN A 326 6.62 7.56 -20.42
C GLN A 326 7.22 8.90 -19.96
N ASP A 327 7.92 8.91 -18.82
CA ASP A 327 8.53 10.13 -18.27
C ASP A 327 9.77 10.58 -19.06
N LEU A 328 10.56 9.65 -19.62
CA LEU A 328 11.60 9.96 -20.60
C LEU A 328 11.01 10.51 -21.91
N GLN A 329 9.95 9.88 -22.43
CA GLN A 329 9.24 10.36 -23.63
C GLN A 329 8.65 11.76 -23.42
N ARG A 330 8.01 12.03 -22.27
CA ARG A 330 7.52 13.36 -21.88
C ARG A 330 8.65 14.39 -21.80
N GLN A 331 9.79 14.03 -21.24
CA GLN A 331 10.97 14.91 -21.17
C GLN A 331 11.51 15.25 -22.55
N GLU A 332 11.60 14.27 -23.46
CA GLU A 332 12.05 14.53 -24.83
C GLU A 332 11.03 15.39 -25.60
N GLU A 333 9.73 15.08 -25.52
CA GLU A 333 8.68 15.90 -26.14
C GLU A 333 8.67 17.34 -25.61
N ALA A 334 8.88 17.55 -24.31
CA ALA A 334 8.96 18.89 -23.71
C ALA A 334 10.21 19.65 -24.19
N ALA A 335 11.38 18.99 -24.25
CA ALA A 335 12.60 19.59 -24.77
C ALA A 335 12.48 19.94 -26.27
N GLN A 336 11.90 19.05 -27.07
CA GLN A 336 11.58 19.32 -28.48
C GLN A 336 10.57 20.47 -28.63
N ALA A 337 9.59 20.59 -27.72
CA ALA A 337 8.62 21.69 -27.73
C ALA A 337 9.28 23.06 -27.46
N VAL A 338 10.19 23.15 -26.48
CA VAL A 338 10.95 24.38 -26.17
C VAL A 338 11.87 24.77 -27.35
N ALA A 339 12.69 23.84 -27.84
CA ALA A 339 13.59 24.10 -28.98
C ALA A 339 12.82 24.56 -30.25
N ALA A 340 11.61 24.04 -30.46
CA ALA A 340 10.76 24.45 -31.57
C ALA A 340 10.11 25.85 -31.38
N VAL A 341 10.10 26.43 -30.17
CA VAL A 341 9.74 27.85 -29.95
C VAL A 341 10.94 28.74 -30.26
N GLU A 342 12.13 28.40 -29.74
CA GLU A 342 13.36 29.18 -29.97
C GLU A 342 13.68 29.35 -31.46
N ALA A 343 13.49 28.30 -32.26
CA ALA A 343 13.76 28.32 -33.70
C ALA A 343 12.85 29.30 -34.48
N ILE A 344 11.58 29.44 -34.06
CA ILE A 344 10.63 30.36 -34.73
C ILE A 344 10.90 31.80 -34.30
N GLU A 345 11.29 32.03 -33.04
CA GLU A 345 11.80 33.33 -32.62
C GLU A 345 13.05 33.72 -33.43
N GLU A 346 14.00 32.81 -33.66
CA GLU A 346 15.18 33.09 -34.47
C GLU A 346 14.82 33.43 -35.93
N GLU A 347 13.94 32.65 -36.57
CA GLU A 347 13.48 32.93 -37.94
C GLU A 347 12.78 34.30 -38.04
N THR A 348 11.88 34.60 -37.11
CA THR A 348 11.14 35.88 -37.07
C THR A 348 12.06 37.07 -36.75
N VAL A 349 13.13 36.85 -35.99
CA VAL A 349 14.19 37.84 -35.74
C VAL A 349 14.98 38.15 -37.02
N GLN A 350 15.29 37.15 -37.85
CA GLN A 350 15.97 37.39 -39.14
C GLN A 350 15.06 38.17 -40.10
N GLU A 351 13.76 37.84 -40.17
CA GLU A 351 12.77 38.61 -40.95
C GLU A 351 12.71 40.08 -40.52
N LEU A 352 12.64 40.36 -39.21
CA LEU A 352 12.62 41.73 -38.68
C LEU A 352 13.93 42.49 -38.98
N LEU A 353 15.08 41.86 -38.74
CA LEU A 353 16.38 42.49 -39.01
C LEU A 353 16.52 42.84 -40.50
N GLN A 354 16.14 41.92 -41.40
CA GLN A 354 16.16 42.17 -42.84
C GLN A 354 15.26 43.35 -43.23
N ALA A 355 14.02 43.41 -42.71
CA ALA A 355 13.10 44.51 -42.99
C ALA A 355 13.65 45.89 -42.52
N ILE A 356 14.28 45.94 -41.35
CA ILE A 356 14.90 47.19 -40.85
C ILE A 356 16.06 47.64 -41.76
N PHE A 357 16.83 46.69 -42.32
CA PHE A 357 17.93 47.01 -43.24
C PHE A 357 17.46 47.39 -44.66
N THR A 358 16.29 46.96 -45.12
CA THR A 358 15.77 47.33 -46.45
C THR A 358 14.92 48.61 -46.44
N ASP A 359 14.02 48.74 -45.47
CA ASP A 359 12.95 49.75 -45.50
C ASP A 359 13.28 50.96 -44.61
N GLY A 360 14.23 50.80 -43.69
CA GLY A 360 14.67 51.81 -42.73
C GLY A 360 13.87 51.78 -41.41
N ALA A 361 14.55 52.06 -40.31
CA ALA A 361 13.90 52.19 -39.00
C ALA A 361 13.09 53.49 -38.89
N ALA A 362 11.97 53.44 -38.14
CA ALA A 362 11.22 54.63 -37.77
C ALA A 362 12.01 55.56 -36.84
N ASP A 363 11.68 56.86 -36.81
CA ASP A 363 12.33 57.82 -35.90
C ASP A 363 12.04 57.44 -34.43
N PRO A 364 13.05 57.05 -33.64
CA PRO A 364 12.84 56.56 -32.29
C PRO A 364 12.36 57.66 -31.31
N VAL A 365 12.44 58.93 -31.67
CA VAL A 365 11.94 60.05 -30.85
C VAL A 365 10.42 60.16 -30.91
N GLU A 366 9.81 59.91 -32.08
CA GLU A 366 8.35 59.96 -32.24
C GLU A 366 7.67 58.68 -31.74
N THR A 367 8.31 57.52 -31.89
CA THR A 367 7.76 56.20 -31.50
C THR A 367 7.99 55.82 -30.04
N GLY A 368 8.60 56.69 -29.23
CA GLY A 368 8.95 56.40 -27.83
C GLY A 368 10.07 55.36 -27.67
N GLY A 369 10.84 55.12 -28.73
CA GLY A 369 11.99 54.22 -28.78
C GLY A 369 11.77 52.91 -29.55
N ILE A 370 10.61 52.67 -30.15
CA ILE A 370 10.36 51.49 -30.99
C ILE A 370 10.80 51.77 -32.44
N LEU A 371 11.79 51.02 -32.94
CA LEU A 371 12.34 51.20 -34.29
C LEU A 371 11.50 50.50 -35.37
N ALA A 372 11.00 49.30 -35.06
CA ALA A 372 10.13 48.49 -35.90
C ALA A 372 9.50 47.35 -35.07
N ASN A 373 8.49 46.68 -35.61
CA ASN A 373 8.03 45.39 -35.11
C ASN A 373 7.55 44.49 -36.25
N VAL A 374 7.63 43.18 -36.04
CA VAL A 374 7.08 42.13 -36.92
C VAL A 374 6.22 41.22 -36.04
N THR A 375 5.09 40.77 -36.57
CA THR A 375 4.22 39.78 -35.92
C THR A 375 3.95 38.66 -36.92
N ARG A 376 4.29 37.43 -36.55
CA ARG A 376 4.25 36.23 -37.40
C ARG A 376 3.27 35.24 -36.79
N GLN A 377 2.29 34.82 -37.58
CA GLN A 377 1.37 33.74 -37.22
C GLN A 377 1.94 32.41 -37.67
N THR A 378 2.00 31.42 -36.79
CA THR A 378 2.51 30.08 -37.08
C THR A 378 1.62 29.01 -36.46
N GLU A 379 1.73 27.76 -36.92
CA GLU A 379 1.01 26.62 -36.35
C GLU A 379 1.34 26.38 -34.86
N ASN A 380 2.46 26.93 -34.37
CA ASN A 380 2.93 26.78 -32.99
C ASN A 380 2.55 27.96 -32.07
N GLY A 381 2.01 29.06 -32.62
CA GLY A 381 1.68 30.27 -31.86
C GLY A 381 1.87 31.58 -32.63
N THR A 382 1.54 32.69 -31.95
CA THR A 382 1.83 34.05 -32.43
C THR A 382 3.19 34.48 -31.90
N VAL A 383 4.14 34.82 -32.79
CA VAL A 383 5.44 35.40 -32.39
C VAL A 383 5.44 36.89 -32.75
N LYS A 384 5.77 37.75 -31.79
CA LYS A 384 5.93 39.19 -31.98
C LYS A 384 7.30 39.65 -31.54
N VAL A 385 8.09 40.15 -32.49
CA VAL A 385 9.43 40.70 -32.25
C VAL A 385 9.38 42.21 -32.40
N THR A 386 9.83 42.94 -31.38
CA THR A 386 9.84 44.41 -31.33
C THR A 386 11.28 44.91 -31.20
N ALA A 387 11.73 45.71 -32.17
CA ALA A 387 13.03 46.37 -32.13
C ALA A 387 12.96 47.69 -31.36
N VAL A 388 13.86 47.89 -30.40
CA VAL A 388 13.88 49.04 -29.49
C VAL A 388 15.27 49.70 -29.49
N ALA A 389 15.29 51.03 -29.51
CA ALA A 389 16.46 51.88 -29.32
C ALA A 389 16.57 52.29 -27.83
N PRO A 390 17.46 51.69 -27.01
CA PRO A 390 17.50 51.90 -25.56
C PRO A 390 17.73 53.35 -25.14
N GLN A 391 18.39 54.16 -25.99
CA GLN A 391 18.71 55.56 -25.71
C GLN A 391 17.52 56.52 -25.91
N ALA A 392 16.49 56.12 -26.65
CA ALA A 392 15.30 56.93 -26.90
C ALA A 392 14.14 56.62 -25.92
N VAL A 393 14.17 55.44 -25.28
CA VAL A 393 13.23 55.11 -24.21
C VAL A 393 13.47 56.03 -23.01
N ARG A 394 12.41 56.69 -22.53
CA ARG A 394 12.49 57.58 -21.35
C ARG A 394 12.91 56.78 -20.11
N ARG A 395 13.74 57.35 -19.23
CA ARG A 395 14.30 56.65 -18.04
C ARG A 395 13.26 56.04 -17.10
N ASP A 396 12.10 56.68 -16.97
CA ASP A 396 10.95 56.19 -16.18
C ASP A 396 9.81 55.63 -17.07
N GLY A 397 10.12 55.35 -18.34
CA GLY A 397 9.19 54.78 -19.31
C GLY A 397 9.03 53.27 -19.20
N VAL A 398 8.04 52.76 -19.93
CA VAL A 398 7.74 51.34 -20.11
C VAL A 398 7.51 51.11 -21.60
N VAL A 399 8.11 50.05 -22.14
CA VAL A 399 7.78 49.56 -23.49
C VAL A 399 6.64 48.57 -23.33
N GLU A 400 5.47 48.91 -23.89
CA GLU A 400 4.27 48.06 -23.88
C GLU A 400 4.13 47.34 -25.22
N ILE A 401 4.16 46.01 -25.19
CA ILE A 401 4.04 45.13 -26.34
C ILE A 401 2.72 44.38 -26.20
N THR A 402 1.80 44.58 -27.14
CA THR A 402 0.56 43.80 -27.24
C THR A 402 0.74 42.71 -28.30
N SER A 403 0.52 41.46 -27.94
CA SER A 403 0.48 40.30 -28.84
C SER A 403 -0.91 39.67 -28.78
N GLY A 404 -1.34 39.03 -29.88
CA GLY A 404 -2.75 38.66 -30.07
C GLY A 404 -3.71 39.86 -29.92
N GLU A 405 -4.93 39.60 -29.44
CA GLU A 405 -5.91 40.64 -29.09
C GLU A 405 -5.85 41.07 -27.61
N THR A 406 -5.39 40.18 -26.70
CA THR A 406 -5.50 40.36 -25.25
C THR A 406 -4.16 40.37 -24.50
N THR A 407 -3.14 39.62 -24.93
CA THR A 407 -1.83 39.56 -24.23
C THR A 407 -1.11 40.90 -24.26
N LYS A 408 -0.70 41.38 -23.08
CA LYS A 408 0.10 42.61 -22.92
C LYS A 408 1.31 42.35 -22.04
N VAL A 409 2.47 42.78 -22.51
CA VAL A 409 3.76 42.71 -21.80
C VAL A 409 4.32 44.13 -21.63
N ARG A 410 4.78 44.44 -20.43
CA ARG A 410 5.26 45.77 -20.01
C ARG A 410 6.69 45.67 -19.49
N VAL A 411 7.64 46.07 -20.32
CA VAL A 411 9.07 46.02 -20.01
C VAL A 411 9.55 47.40 -19.53
N PRO A 412 10.00 47.56 -18.27
CA PRO A 412 10.50 48.84 -17.78
C PRO A 412 11.78 49.29 -18.50
N ALA A 413 11.94 50.60 -18.70
CA ALA A 413 13.15 51.17 -19.32
C ALA A 413 14.46 50.76 -18.61
N ALA A 414 14.41 50.51 -17.29
CA ALA A 414 15.54 49.99 -16.52
C ALA A 414 16.01 48.60 -16.99
N VAL A 415 15.09 47.73 -17.44
CA VAL A 415 15.41 46.40 -18.01
C VAL A 415 15.97 46.55 -19.43
N VAL A 416 15.39 47.44 -20.23
CA VAL A 416 15.88 47.74 -21.60
C VAL A 416 17.33 48.25 -21.55
N ALA A 417 17.65 49.13 -20.60
CA ALA A 417 19.02 49.59 -20.35
C ALA A 417 19.94 48.47 -19.84
N GLN A 418 19.49 47.67 -18.87
CA GLN A 418 20.25 46.54 -18.31
C GLN A 418 20.65 45.51 -19.37
N ALA A 419 19.77 45.25 -20.34
CA ALA A 419 20.06 44.36 -21.47
C ALA A 419 21.08 44.97 -22.45
N ALA A 420 20.98 46.29 -22.70
CA ALA A 420 21.85 47.00 -23.64
C ALA A 420 23.32 47.13 -23.16
N ASP A 421 23.53 47.32 -21.86
CA ASP A 421 24.87 47.55 -21.28
C ASP A 421 25.75 46.28 -21.24
N ARG A 422 25.19 45.08 -21.41
CA ARG A 422 25.90 43.80 -21.13
C ARG A 422 26.83 43.27 -22.23
N ARG A 423 27.03 44.00 -23.34
CA ARG A 423 27.92 43.55 -24.44
C ARG A 423 29.40 43.74 -24.07
N PRO A 424 30.29 42.74 -24.22
CA PRO A 424 31.73 42.95 -24.05
C PRO A 424 32.26 43.92 -25.12
N ALA A 425 32.99 44.95 -24.70
CA ALA A 425 33.58 45.92 -25.62
C ALA A 425 34.70 45.26 -26.43
N GLN A 426 34.56 45.23 -27.76
CA GLN A 426 35.68 44.87 -28.65
C GLN A 426 36.65 46.04 -28.77
N ALA A 427 37.95 45.74 -28.80
CA ALA A 427 39.00 46.75 -28.89
C ALA A 427 39.11 47.31 -30.32
N GLY A 428 38.27 48.30 -30.64
CA GLY A 428 38.29 49.00 -31.94
C GLY A 428 37.17 50.01 -32.16
N ASP A 429 36.04 49.91 -31.44
CA ASP A 429 34.89 50.81 -31.61
C ASP A 429 35.24 52.30 -31.35
N PRO A 430 34.93 53.22 -32.28
CA PRO A 430 35.13 54.65 -32.06
C PRO A 430 34.09 55.22 -31.08
N PRO A 431 34.49 56.10 -30.13
CA PRO A 431 33.58 56.64 -29.11
C PRO A 431 32.65 57.71 -29.71
N GLY A 432 31.43 57.33 -30.09
CA GLY A 432 30.40 58.33 -30.42
C GLY A 432 29.15 57.86 -31.16
N ASN A 433 29.10 56.65 -31.75
CA ASN A 433 27.98 56.26 -32.63
C ASN A 433 27.30 54.96 -32.19
N ALA A 434 26.78 54.93 -30.97
CA ALA A 434 26.18 53.75 -30.34
C ALA A 434 24.67 53.62 -30.61
N SER A 435 24.26 53.58 -31.88
CA SER A 435 22.87 53.29 -32.30
C SER A 435 22.53 51.80 -32.16
N ARG A 436 22.74 51.25 -30.96
CA ARG A 436 22.60 49.81 -30.65
C ARG A 436 21.15 49.44 -30.39
N MET A 437 20.75 48.25 -30.85
CA MET A 437 19.37 47.79 -30.84
C MET A 437 19.15 46.64 -29.85
N LEU A 438 18.02 46.67 -29.14
CA LEU A 438 17.51 45.53 -28.38
C LEU A 438 16.27 44.98 -29.09
N LEU A 439 16.20 43.65 -29.21
CA LEU A 439 15.02 42.94 -29.70
C LEU A 439 14.28 42.32 -28.52
N ILE A 440 12.98 42.56 -28.42
CA ILE A 440 12.11 41.95 -27.41
C ILE A 440 11.15 41.01 -28.15
N CYS A 441 11.22 39.72 -27.84
CA CYS A 441 10.34 38.70 -28.40
C CYS A 441 9.26 38.36 -27.38
N VAL A 442 8.02 38.31 -27.83
CA VAL A 442 6.86 37.88 -27.06
C VAL A 442 6.13 36.83 -27.90
N THR A 443 5.96 35.63 -27.35
CA THR A 443 5.38 34.49 -28.08
C THR A 443 4.20 33.91 -27.31
N ASP A 444 3.00 34.00 -27.87
CA ASP A 444 1.79 33.34 -27.37
C ASP A 444 1.76 31.89 -27.92
N LEU A 445 2.03 30.88 -27.08
CA LEU A 445 2.10 29.49 -27.52
C LEU A 445 0.72 28.94 -27.87
N ALA A 446 0.63 28.08 -28.89
CA ALA A 446 -0.58 27.32 -29.17
C ALA A 446 -0.88 26.30 -28.06
N GLU A 447 -2.17 26.09 -27.77
CA GLU A 447 -2.67 25.23 -26.67
C GLU A 447 -2.06 23.82 -26.70
N GLN A 448 -1.98 23.19 -27.88
CA GLN A 448 -1.41 21.85 -28.10
C GLN A 448 0.09 21.72 -27.78
N LYS A 449 0.82 22.84 -27.66
CA LYS A 449 2.22 22.87 -27.20
C LYS A 449 2.35 23.32 -25.75
N ALA A 450 1.50 24.26 -25.30
CA ALA A 450 1.39 24.58 -23.89
C ALA A 450 1.07 23.33 -23.05
N SER A 451 0.19 22.45 -23.55
CA SER A 451 -0.18 21.17 -22.91
C SER A 451 0.91 20.10 -22.91
N LYS A 452 2.05 20.30 -23.60
CA LYS A 452 3.22 19.40 -23.58
C LYS A 452 4.27 19.83 -22.55
N ILE A 453 4.17 21.03 -22.00
CA ILE A 453 5.06 21.55 -20.93
C ILE A 453 4.48 21.12 -19.57
N VAL A 454 4.59 19.82 -19.30
CA VAL A 454 4.02 19.15 -18.12
C VAL A 454 5.10 18.93 -17.05
N ASP A 455 4.74 19.19 -15.79
CA ASP A 455 5.60 19.05 -14.61
C ASP A 455 5.87 17.57 -14.26
N ARG A 456 7.07 17.27 -13.77
CA ARG A 456 7.58 15.89 -13.54
C ARG A 456 6.98 15.15 -12.33
N ARG A 457 5.94 15.68 -11.68
CA ARG A 457 5.45 15.15 -10.39
C ARG A 457 4.44 14.02 -10.55
N GLU A 458 4.46 13.12 -9.58
CA GLU A 458 3.73 11.85 -9.61
C GLU A 458 2.21 12.02 -9.44
N GLU A 459 1.43 10.99 -9.81
CA GLU A 459 0.02 10.84 -9.41
C GLU A 459 -0.10 10.67 -7.88
N GLY A 460 0.02 11.78 -7.16
CA GLY A 460 0.09 11.85 -5.70
C GLY A 460 0.66 13.18 -5.20
N GLU A 461 1.63 13.75 -5.93
CA GLU A 461 2.12 15.12 -5.72
C GLU A 461 1.55 16.08 -6.77
N ALA A 462 0.47 16.79 -6.42
CA ALA A 462 0.05 18.08 -6.99
C ALA A 462 0.54 18.40 -8.41
N THR A 463 0.04 17.69 -9.43
CA THR A 463 0.36 18.00 -10.83
C THR A 463 -0.15 19.39 -11.20
N SER A 464 0.76 20.25 -11.67
CA SER A 464 0.50 21.67 -11.93
C SER A 464 -0.30 21.86 -13.23
N VAL A 465 -1.62 21.70 -13.14
CA VAL A 465 -2.54 21.86 -14.28
C VAL A 465 -2.49 23.31 -14.78
N VAL A 466 -1.97 23.48 -15.99
CA VAL A 466 -1.98 24.73 -16.76
C VAL A 466 -3.42 25.09 -17.13
N LYS A 467 -3.79 26.36 -16.89
CA LYS A 467 -5.15 26.91 -17.03
C LYS A 467 -5.23 28.23 -17.79
N THR A 468 -4.15 28.59 -18.50
CA THR A 468 -4.09 29.74 -19.40
C THR A 468 -3.31 29.38 -20.66
N GLN A 469 -3.39 30.21 -21.69
CA GLN A 469 -2.38 30.20 -22.74
C GLN A 469 -1.00 30.52 -22.14
N SER A 470 0.05 29.81 -22.58
CA SER A 470 1.42 30.02 -22.11
C SER A 470 2.14 31.07 -22.96
N LEU A 471 3.02 31.85 -22.33
CA LEU A 471 3.66 33.04 -22.88
C LEU A 471 5.18 32.99 -22.70
N SER A 472 5.95 32.99 -23.79
CA SER A 472 7.42 33.18 -23.73
C SER A 472 7.77 34.67 -23.86
N ILE A 473 8.77 35.11 -23.09
CA ILE A 473 9.33 36.47 -23.17
C ILE A 473 10.86 36.36 -23.22
N THR A 474 11.47 36.60 -24.38
CA THR A 474 12.93 36.57 -24.55
C THR A 474 13.49 37.94 -24.95
N LEU A 475 14.69 38.26 -24.48
CA LEU A 475 15.45 39.45 -24.87
C LEU A 475 16.62 39.02 -25.75
N ARG A 476 16.75 39.62 -26.94
CA ARG A 476 17.80 39.33 -27.91
C ARG A 476 18.54 40.60 -28.32
N ASN A 477 19.80 40.49 -28.68
CA ASN A 477 20.61 41.63 -29.13
C ASN A 477 20.50 41.86 -30.65
N GLU A 478 21.16 42.90 -31.15
CA GLU A 478 21.26 43.20 -32.59
C GLU A 478 21.94 42.10 -33.45
N ASP A 479 22.61 41.11 -32.83
CA ASP A 479 23.14 39.91 -33.51
C ASP A 479 22.11 38.74 -33.52
N GLY A 480 20.89 38.97 -33.05
CA GLY A 480 19.81 37.97 -32.89
C GLY A 480 19.95 37.03 -31.67
N LYS A 481 20.99 37.20 -30.85
CA LYS A 481 21.36 36.28 -29.76
C LYS A 481 20.68 36.65 -28.45
N VAL A 482 20.23 35.64 -27.70
CA VAL A 482 19.59 35.79 -26.39
C VAL A 482 20.53 36.48 -25.38
N VAL A 483 19.97 37.36 -24.56
CA VAL A 483 20.68 38.16 -23.55
C VAL A 483 20.35 37.63 -22.16
N GLU A 484 21.23 36.79 -21.61
CA GLU A 484 21.09 36.23 -20.26
C GLU A 484 21.15 37.33 -19.18
N LEU A 485 20.04 37.55 -18.48
CA LEU A 485 19.92 38.45 -17.33
C LEU A 485 19.55 37.65 -16.07
N GLY A 486 20.51 37.46 -15.15
CA GLY A 486 20.30 36.60 -13.98
C GLY A 486 19.27 37.10 -12.96
N GLN A 487 19.12 38.42 -12.82
CA GLN A 487 18.03 39.07 -12.07
C GLN A 487 17.71 40.42 -12.72
N LEU A 488 16.44 40.73 -12.91
CA LEU A 488 15.97 42.00 -13.50
C LEU A 488 15.96 43.14 -12.46
N LEU A 489 16.53 44.30 -12.79
CA LEU A 489 16.60 45.48 -11.91
C LEU A 489 15.22 46.09 -11.56
N ARG A 490 14.21 45.84 -12.39
CA ARG A 490 12.79 46.03 -12.11
C ARG A 490 12.03 44.86 -12.75
N PRO A 491 10.93 44.38 -12.15
CA PRO A 491 10.19 43.27 -12.73
C PRO A 491 9.44 43.69 -14.01
N ILE A 492 9.24 42.73 -14.90
CA ILE A 492 8.35 42.85 -16.08
C ILE A 492 6.93 42.51 -15.63
N GLU A 493 5.94 43.23 -16.12
CA GLU A 493 4.52 42.95 -15.87
C GLU A 493 3.85 42.42 -17.13
N PHE A 494 2.97 41.42 -17.01
CA PHE A 494 2.25 40.85 -18.15
C PHE A 494 0.87 40.33 -17.77
N VAL A 495 -0.04 40.24 -18.75
CA VAL A 495 -1.41 39.73 -18.58
C VAL A 495 -1.58 38.39 -19.30
N LEU A 496 -2.13 37.41 -18.59
CA LEU A 496 -2.62 36.14 -19.12
C LEU A 496 -4.16 36.11 -19.05
N GLU A 497 -4.80 35.28 -19.87
CA GLU A 497 -6.26 35.09 -19.90
C GLU A 497 -6.64 33.74 -19.26
N SER A 498 -7.64 33.71 -18.39
CA SER A 498 -8.01 32.53 -17.60
C SER A 498 -9.50 32.50 -17.25
N GLU A 499 -10.13 31.34 -17.40
CA GLU A 499 -11.52 31.11 -16.97
C GLU A 499 -11.63 31.06 -15.43
N ASP A 500 -10.62 30.51 -14.73
CA ASP A 500 -10.62 30.21 -13.29
C ASP A 500 -9.68 31.16 -12.49
N VAL A 501 -9.86 32.47 -12.64
CA VAL A 501 -9.00 33.52 -12.02
C VAL A 501 -8.89 33.40 -10.49
N THR A 502 -9.85 32.77 -9.80
CA THR A 502 -9.81 32.65 -8.32
C THR A 502 -8.82 31.62 -7.79
N ASN A 503 -8.52 30.57 -8.58
CA ASN A 503 -7.75 29.40 -8.12
C ASN A 503 -6.40 29.27 -8.84
N THR A 504 -6.19 30.08 -9.89
CA THR A 504 -5.02 30.07 -10.78
C THR A 504 -4.00 31.11 -10.31
N SER A 505 -2.73 30.72 -10.17
CA SER A 505 -1.61 31.60 -9.86
C SER A 505 -0.59 31.61 -10.98
N CYS A 506 0.12 32.72 -11.19
CA CYS A 506 1.20 32.80 -12.18
C CYS A 506 2.37 31.88 -11.78
N ALA A 507 2.84 31.06 -12.72
CA ALA A 507 4.05 30.24 -12.64
C ALA A 507 4.99 30.54 -13.83
N PHE A 508 6.27 30.19 -13.69
CA PHE A 508 7.25 30.17 -14.78
C PHE A 508 7.88 28.78 -14.92
N TRP A 509 8.34 28.43 -16.12
CA TRP A 509 9.03 27.16 -16.35
C TRP A 509 10.48 27.24 -15.89
N ASP A 510 10.84 26.36 -14.95
CA ASP A 510 12.21 26.17 -14.47
C ASP A 510 12.87 25.07 -15.30
N GLU A 511 13.77 25.44 -16.23
CA GLU A 511 14.41 24.51 -17.17
C GLU A 511 15.41 23.56 -16.47
N GLU A 512 16.09 24.03 -15.42
CA GLU A 512 17.05 23.23 -14.64
C GLU A 512 16.34 22.07 -13.92
N HIS A 513 15.10 22.31 -13.45
CA HIS A 513 14.30 21.32 -12.72
C HIS A 513 13.16 20.71 -13.56
N SER A 514 12.93 21.20 -14.78
CA SER A 514 11.79 20.85 -15.65
C SER A 514 10.43 20.87 -14.93
N SER A 515 10.12 21.97 -14.24
CA SER A 515 8.89 22.09 -13.43
C SER A 515 8.33 23.51 -13.39
N TRP A 516 7.05 23.66 -13.03
CA TRP A 516 6.42 24.98 -12.88
C TRP A 516 6.74 25.58 -11.51
N SER A 517 7.42 26.72 -11.52
CA SER A 517 7.95 27.41 -10.33
C SER A 517 7.26 28.74 -10.07
N PHE A 518 7.10 29.07 -8.79
CA PHE A 518 6.43 30.29 -8.30
C PHE A 518 7.43 31.30 -7.70
N ARG A 519 8.73 31.02 -7.75
CA ARG A 519 9.77 31.87 -7.14
C ARG A 519 10.00 33.13 -7.99
N GLY A 520 10.13 34.30 -7.35
CA GLY A 520 10.39 35.56 -8.07
C GLY A 520 9.25 36.06 -8.96
N LEU A 521 8.04 35.49 -8.81
CA LEU A 521 6.85 35.78 -9.61
C LEU A 521 5.67 36.15 -8.70
N GLU A 522 5.10 37.34 -8.89
CA GLU A 522 3.99 37.87 -8.10
C GLU A 522 2.70 37.86 -8.94
N THR A 523 1.62 37.31 -8.38
CA THR A 523 0.27 37.36 -8.98
C THR A 523 -0.48 38.56 -8.41
N LEU A 524 -0.80 39.53 -9.26
CA LEU A 524 -1.48 40.77 -8.90
C LEU A 524 -3.01 40.63 -9.04
N LYS A 525 -3.76 41.25 -8.12
CA LYS A 525 -5.21 41.29 -8.15
C LYS A 525 -5.71 42.61 -8.76
N ASP A 526 -6.90 42.57 -9.35
CA ASP A 526 -7.53 43.59 -10.19
C ASP A 526 -6.87 43.89 -11.56
N PRO A 527 -7.07 43.00 -12.55
CA PRO A 527 -7.32 43.37 -13.94
C PRO A 527 -8.81 43.15 -14.29
N ALA A 528 -9.18 43.14 -15.58
CA ALA A 528 -10.56 42.89 -16.00
C ALA A 528 -11.02 41.45 -15.66
N PRO A 529 -12.33 41.18 -15.51
CA PRO A 529 -12.82 39.81 -15.31
C PRO A 529 -12.37 38.90 -16.47
N GLY A 530 -11.80 37.74 -16.14
CA GLY A 530 -11.16 36.81 -17.09
C GLY A 530 -9.65 36.99 -17.25
N GLN A 531 -9.03 37.98 -16.60
CA GLN A 531 -7.59 38.24 -16.72
C GLN A 531 -6.81 37.93 -15.43
N LEU A 532 -5.54 37.56 -15.60
CA LEU A 532 -4.57 37.28 -14.56
C LEU A 532 -3.32 38.14 -14.81
N MET A 533 -3.02 39.09 -13.92
CA MET A 533 -1.86 39.98 -14.05
C MET A 533 -0.68 39.41 -13.25
N CYS A 534 0.44 39.21 -13.94
CA CYS A 534 1.66 38.59 -13.42
C CYS A 534 2.82 39.59 -13.43
N ARG A 535 3.75 39.46 -12.48
CA ARG A 535 4.93 40.31 -12.35
C ARG A 535 6.18 39.47 -12.06
N THR A 536 7.12 39.42 -13.00
CA THR A 536 8.29 38.51 -12.99
C THR A 536 9.63 39.23 -12.83
N GLN A 537 10.58 38.61 -12.12
CA GLN A 537 12.01 38.98 -12.11
C GLN A 537 12.89 38.08 -13.01
N HIS A 538 12.29 37.15 -13.74
CA HIS A 538 12.94 36.16 -14.60
C HIS A 538 12.52 36.32 -16.08
N LEU A 539 13.24 35.67 -16.99
CA LEU A 539 12.90 35.50 -18.40
C LEU A 539 12.83 34.00 -18.67
N SER A 540 11.66 33.51 -19.11
CA SER A 540 11.36 32.09 -19.39
C SER A 540 9.98 32.03 -20.08
N ILE A 541 9.38 30.84 -20.15
CA ILE A 541 7.97 30.60 -20.44
C ILE A 541 7.15 30.79 -19.15
N PHE A 542 6.01 31.47 -19.25
CA PHE A 542 5.08 31.76 -18.16
C PHE A 542 3.70 31.17 -18.43
N SER A 543 2.97 30.77 -17.39
CA SER A 543 1.57 30.35 -17.51
C SER A 543 0.83 30.46 -16.18
N GLY A 544 -0.50 30.39 -16.20
CA GLY A 544 -1.33 30.29 -15.01
C GLY A 544 -1.57 28.83 -14.62
N VAL A 545 -1.24 28.48 -13.38
CA VAL A 545 -1.28 27.13 -12.82
C VAL A 545 -2.26 27.07 -11.63
N LEU A 546 -3.04 25.99 -11.55
CA LEU A 546 -3.88 25.72 -10.37
C LEU A 546 -3.02 25.41 -9.13
N THR A 547 -3.28 26.13 -8.03
CA THR A 547 -2.55 25.90 -6.75
C THR A 547 -3.28 24.89 -5.87
N ASP A 548 -2.66 23.72 -5.67
CA ASP A 548 -3.32 22.56 -5.06
C ASP A 548 -3.37 22.57 -3.52
N ILE A 549 -4.35 21.83 -2.98
CA ILE A 549 -4.74 21.75 -1.56
C ILE A 549 -3.57 21.30 -0.68
N TRP A 550 -2.70 20.41 -1.17
CA TRP A 550 -1.57 19.85 -0.42
C TRP A 550 -0.61 20.91 0.16
N GLN A 551 -0.37 22.02 -0.54
CA GLN A 551 0.49 23.10 -0.02
C GLN A 551 -0.06 23.71 1.28
N SER A 552 -1.39 23.72 1.46
CA SER A 552 -2.00 24.18 2.71
C SER A 552 -1.72 23.22 3.87
N ALA A 553 -1.64 21.90 3.62
CA ALA A 553 -1.30 20.92 4.65
C ALA A 553 0.17 21.04 5.11
N VAL A 554 1.11 21.19 4.17
CA VAL A 554 2.53 21.42 4.49
C VAL A 554 2.71 22.70 5.32
N SER A 555 2.06 23.80 4.92
CA SER A 555 2.15 25.07 5.65
C SER A 555 1.63 24.99 7.09
N VAL A 556 0.63 24.14 7.40
CA VAL A 556 0.14 23.93 8.77
C VAL A 556 1.19 23.25 9.67
N ILE A 557 2.04 22.39 9.10
CA ILE A 557 3.12 21.72 9.82
C ILE A 557 4.29 22.67 10.04
N GLU A 558 4.72 23.40 8.99
CA GLU A 558 5.78 24.42 9.08
C GLU A 558 5.44 25.52 10.10
N CYS A 559 4.18 25.98 10.10
CA CYS A 559 3.68 27.03 10.98
C CYS A 559 3.25 26.54 12.39
N SER A 560 3.56 25.30 12.76
CA SER A 560 3.30 24.79 14.11
C SER A 560 4.23 25.43 15.14
N SER A 561 3.75 25.65 16.37
CA SER A 561 4.45 26.45 17.38
C SER A 561 5.70 25.76 17.99
N ILE A 562 5.97 24.50 17.62
CA ILE A 562 7.09 23.69 18.12
C ILE A 562 8.46 24.36 17.88
N TRP A 563 8.69 24.94 16.70
CA TRP A 563 10.01 25.51 16.34
C TRP A 563 10.32 26.82 17.07
N GLY A 564 9.30 27.60 17.43
CA GLY A 564 9.48 28.87 18.16
C GLY A 564 9.67 28.70 19.67
N LEU A 565 9.00 27.70 20.28
CA LEU A 565 8.95 27.54 21.73
C LEU A 565 10.23 26.96 22.35
N PHE A 566 10.98 26.13 21.62
CA PHE A 566 12.23 25.53 22.10
C PHE A 566 13.48 26.41 21.86
N THR A 567 13.30 27.69 21.57
CA THR A 567 14.38 28.68 21.50
C THR A 567 14.98 28.96 22.89
N GLN A 568 16.22 29.46 22.94
CA GLN A 568 16.89 29.81 24.21
C GLN A 568 16.05 30.80 25.03
N GLU A 569 15.55 31.86 24.41
CA GLU A 569 14.68 32.85 25.06
C GLU A 569 13.37 32.19 25.58
N GLY A 570 12.83 31.22 24.85
CA GLY A 570 11.65 30.47 25.25
C GLY A 570 11.83 29.68 26.56
N VAL A 571 13.02 29.10 26.76
CA VAL A 571 13.39 28.39 27.99
C VAL A 571 13.73 29.37 29.13
N GLU A 572 14.36 30.50 28.84
CA GLU A 572 14.61 31.55 29.84
C GLU A 572 13.31 32.17 30.38
N ARG A 573 12.31 32.39 29.52
CA ARG A 573 10.97 32.85 29.91
C ARG A 573 10.21 31.84 30.78
N LEU A 574 10.38 30.54 30.53
CA LEU A 574 9.88 29.45 31.40
C LEU A 574 10.53 29.52 32.79
N ALA A 575 11.86 29.65 32.85
CA ALA A 575 12.63 29.74 34.09
C ALA A 575 12.32 31.02 34.90
N ALA A 576 11.93 32.12 34.24
CA ALA A 576 11.56 33.38 34.89
C ALA A 576 10.29 33.31 35.74
N GLY A 577 9.49 32.24 35.65
CA GLY A 577 8.40 31.89 36.59
C GLY A 577 7.17 32.80 36.63
N ARG A 578 7.19 33.98 36.01
CA ARG A 578 6.11 34.99 36.05
C ARG A 578 4.76 34.43 35.59
N TRP A 579 4.78 33.57 34.57
CA TRP A 579 3.61 32.91 33.95
C TRP A 579 2.80 32.03 34.92
N ILE A 580 3.42 31.51 35.99
CA ILE A 580 2.78 30.63 36.99
C ILE A 580 1.64 31.34 37.72
N SER A 581 1.68 32.69 37.78
CA SER A 581 0.61 33.51 38.38
C SER A 581 -0.66 33.63 37.53
N SER A 582 -0.66 33.16 36.28
CA SER A 582 -1.81 33.26 35.38
C SER A 582 -2.88 32.21 35.69
N LEU A 583 -4.15 32.56 35.52
CA LEU A 583 -5.27 31.65 35.79
C LEU A 583 -5.21 30.33 34.97
N PRO A 584 -4.85 30.32 33.66
CA PRO A 584 -4.67 29.07 32.92
C PRO A 584 -3.55 28.19 33.47
N ALA A 585 -2.42 28.77 33.90
CA ALA A 585 -1.31 28.02 34.51
C ALA A 585 -1.70 27.41 35.86
N ILE A 586 -2.35 28.19 36.73
CA ILE A 586 -2.86 27.70 38.03
C ILE A 586 -3.87 26.58 37.82
N SER A 587 -4.81 26.73 36.88
CA SER A 587 -5.80 25.69 36.55
C SER A 587 -5.16 24.41 36.03
N THR A 588 -4.14 24.52 35.16
CA THR A 588 -3.37 23.38 34.63
C THR A 588 -2.59 22.65 35.72
N LEU A 589 -1.93 23.38 36.63
CA LEU A 589 -1.20 22.78 37.76
C LEU A 589 -2.14 22.11 38.78
N LEU A 590 -3.30 22.72 39.06
CA LEU A 590 -4.34 22.12 39.89
C LEU A 590 -4.96 20.87 39.26
N PHE A 591 -5.16 20.86 37.94
CA PHE A 591 -5.59 19.68 37.20
C PHE A 591 -4.61 18.52 37.38
N VAL A 592 -3.31 18.74 37.10
CA VAL A 592 -2.26 17.72 37.28
C VAL A 592 -2.20 17.22 38.74
N ALA A 593 -2.26 18.12 39.72
CA ALA A 593 -2.28 17.74 41.14
C ALA A 593 -3.52 16.91 41.52
N SER A 594 -4.71 17.29 41.03
CA SER A 594 -5.95 16.55 41.27
C SER A 594 -5.93 15.15 40.63
N PHE A 595 -5.32 15.02 39.44
CA PHE A 595 -5.16 13.74 38.76
C PHE A 595 -4.34 12.76 39.59
N PHE A 596 -3.23 13.19 40.21
CA PHE A 596 -2.45 12.31 41.09
C PHE A 596 -3.28 11.78 42.28
N VAL A 597 -4.22 12.57 42.82
CA VAL A 597 -5.15 12.10 43.86
C VAL A 597 -6.12 11.06 43.30
N VAL A 598 -6.69 11.28 42.11
CA VAL A 598 -7.59 10.31 41.45
C VAL A 598 -6.85 9.02 41.09
N LEU A 599 -5.62 9.10 40.56
CA LEU A 599 -4.78 7.96 40.25
C LEU A 599 -4.41 7.16 41.53
N MET A 600 -4.11 7.83 42.64
CA MET A 600 -3.86 7.18 43.93
C MET A 600 -5.13 6.51 44.49
N ARG A 601 -6.32 7.06 44.25
CA ARG A 601 -7.60 6.41 44.62
C ARG A 601 -7.91 5.21 43.73
N ALA A 602 -7.71 5.31 42.41
CA ALA A 602 -7.78 4.16 41.50
C ALA A 602 -6.75 3.08 41.89
N ALA A 603 -5.55 3.49 42.32
CA ALA A 603 -4.51 2.58 42.79
C ALA A 603 -4.89 1.79 44.04
N TYR A 604 -5.63 2.42 44.96
CA TYR A 604 -6.21 1.82 46.15
C TYR A 604 -7.39 0.88 45.80
N VAL A 605 -8.31 1.31 44.91
CA VAL A 605 -9.44 0.47 44.45
C VAL A 605 -8.93 -0.80 43.78
N ASP A 606 -8.00 -0.70 42.83
CA ASP A 606 -7.38 -1.88 42.18
C ASP A 606 -6.81 -2.87 43.20
N ARG A 607 -6.11 -2.39 44.25
CA ARG A 607 -5.56 -3.26 45.31
C ARG A 607 -6.68 -3.95 46.11
N LYS A 608 -7.75 -3.23 46.45
CA LYS A 608 -8.90 -3.82 47.17
C LYS A 608 -9.66 -4.83 46.31
N THR A 609 -9.83 -4.58 45.01
CA THR A 609 -10.43 -5.52 44.07
C THR A 609 -9.59 -6.79 43.91
N GLN A 610 -8.25 -6.66 43.83
CA GLN A 610 -7.31 -7.81 43.79
C GLN A 610 -7.29 -8.63 45.10
N GLN A 611 -7.72 -8.06 46.23
CA GLN A 611 -7.90 -8.78 47.49
C GLN A 611 -9.26 -9.48 47.58
N ALA A 612 -10.31 -8.92 46.96
CA ALA A 612 -11.65 -9.50 46.92
C ALA A 612 -11.82 -10.59 45.85
N VAL A 613 -11.06 -10.52 44.75
CA VAL A 613 -11.04 -11.51 43.67
C VAL A 613 -9.60 -12.03 43.51
N PRO A 614 -9.24 -13.14 44.19
CA PRO A 614 -7.91 -13.74 44.09
C PRO A 614 -7.58 -14.21 42.67
N TRP A 615 -6.28 -14.19 42.31
CA TRP A 615 -5.80 -14.62 40.99
C TRP A 615 -6.28 -16.03 40.60
N GLN A 616 -6.34 -16.96 41.56
CA GLN A 616 -6.83 -18.33 41.38
C GLN A 616 -8.25 -18.43 40.80
N MET A 617 -9.08 -17.40 40.95
CA MET A 617 -10.45 -17.34 40.38
C MET A 617 -10.50 -16.63 39.02
N VAL A 618 -9.40 -15.98 38.61
CA VAL A 618 -9.25 -15.25 37.34
C VAL A 618 -8.43 -16.08 36.33
N GLU A 619 -7.53 -16.91 36.83
CA GLU A 619 -6.59 -17.71 36.04
C GLU A 619 -7.28 -18.68 35.06
N PRO A 620 -8.28 -19.50 35.44
CA PRO A 620 -9.01 -20.38 34.50
C PRO A 620 -9.89 -19.62 33.50
N VAL A 621 -10.19 -18.35 33.80
CA VAL A 621 -11.06 -17.48 33.01
C VAL A 621 -10.27 -16.75 31.91
N LEU A 622 -8.96 -16.55 32.12
CA LEU A 622 -8.03 -15.99 31.12
C LEU A 622 -7.28 -17.07 30.32
N PHE A 623 -6.99 -18.21 30.93
CA PHE A 623 -6.36 -19.38 30.29
C PHE A 623 -7.41 -20.46 30.11
N ARG A 624 -8.06 -20.47 28.95
CA ARG A 624 -9.07 -21.46 28.61
C ARG A 624 -8.41 -22.70 27.98
N GLU A 625 -8.96 -23.86 28.29
CA GLU A 625 -8.68 -25.11 27.58
C GLU A 625 -9.82 -25.43 26.63
N LYS A 626 -9.52 -26.03 25.48
CA LYS A 626 -10.55 -26.45 24.51
C LYS A 626 -11.16 -27.78 24.94
N PRO A 627 -12.49 -27.96 24.86
CA PRO A 627 -13.13 -29.23 25.19
C PRO A 627 -12.63 -30.32 24.23
N HIS A 628 -12.51 -31.54 24.76
CA HIS A 628 -12.09 -32.71 23.99
C HIS A 628 -13.21 -33.07 23.01
N VAL A 629 -12.90 -33.10 21.71
CA VAL A 629 -13.74 -33.75 20.70
C VAL A 629 -13.21 -35.17 20.55
N SER A 630 -14.01 -36.16 20.90
CA SER A 630 -13.70 -37.58 20.69
C SER A 630 -13.91 -37.93 19.22
N GLY A 631 -12.84 -38.27 18.49
CA GLY A 631 -12.93 -38.58 17.05
C GLY A 631 -11.62 -38.63 16.27
N GLU A 632 -10.49 -38.18 16.83
CA GLU A 632 -9.15 -38.30 16.22
C GLU A 632 -8.17 -38.89 17.25
N ASP A 633 -7.86 -40.17 17.12
CA ASP A 633 -6.82 -40.89 17.89
C ASP A 633 -5.62 -41.20 16.99
N SER A 634 -4.45 -41.43 17.61
CA SER A 634 -3.11 -41.60 17.01
C SER A 634 -2.53 -40.33 16.35
N ASP A 635 -1.26 -39.96 16.49
CA ASP A 635 -0.14 -40.66 17.17
C ASP A 635 0.67 -39.74 18.13
N SER A 636 1.65 -40.37 18.79
CA SER A 636 2.58 -39.83 19.80
C SER A 636 3.08 -38.39 19.65
N ASP A 637 3.25 -37.71 20.79
CA ASP A 637 4.60 -37.29 21.22
C ASP A 637 4.68 -36.99 22.73
N ALA A 638 5.85 -37.26 23.33
CA ALA A 638 6.12 -37.00 24.75
C ALA A 638 7.58 -36.53 24.96
N GLU A 639 7.74 -35.55 25.87
CA GLU A 639 8.98 -34.86 26.25
C GLU A 639 9.65 -33.99 25.15
N GLY A 640 9.99 -32.74 25.51
CA GLY A 640 10.59 -31.77 24.58
C GLY A 640 10.39 -30.31 25.00
N ASP A 641 10.83 -29.93 26.21
CA ASP A 641 10.65 -28.55 26.72
C ASP A 641 11.77 -27.60 26.29
N ASP A 642 11.95 -27.48 24.97
CA ASP A 642 12.70 -26.42 24.31
C ASP A 642 11.85 -25.81 23.20
N GLU A 643 11.87 -24.48 23.06
CA GLU A 643 10.96 -23.73 22.17
C GLU A 643 11.75 -23.01 21.07
N PRO A 644 12.00 -23.64 19.90
CA PRO A 644 12.47 -22.94 18.71
C PRO A 644 11.45 -21.88 18.32
N GLN A 645 11.87 -20.63 18.19
CA GLN A 645 10.94 -19.52 17.96
C GLN A 645 10.25 -19.64 16.59
N LEU A 646 8.98 -20.05 16.60
CA LEU A 646 8.11 -20.11 15.43
C LEU A 646 7.82 -18.69 14.87
N LYS A 647 8.79 -18.12 14.15
CA LYS A 647 8.70 -16.80 13.47
C LYS A 647 7.84 -16.83 12.21
N HIS A 648 6.73 -17.57 12.23
CA HIS A 648 5.76 -17.53 11.14
C HIS A 648 4.82 -16.32 11.28
N ASN A 649 4.50 -15.71 10.14
CA ASN A 649 3.53 -14.62 10.03
C ASN A 649 3.78 -13.39 10.91
N CYS A 650 5.01 -12.83 10.87
CA CYS A 650 5.17 -11.41 11.20
C CYS A 650 4.45 -10.55 10.14
N CYS A 651 4.66 -10.80 8.84
CA CYS A 651 4.05 -10.03 7.75
C CYS A 651 2.52 -10.15 7.69
N VAL A 652 1.92 -11.35 7.75
CA VAL A 652 0.44 -11.47 7.77
C VAL A 652 -0.17 -10.84 9.03
N ARG A 653 0.49 -10.98 10.19
CA ARG A 653 0.07 -10.29 11.41
C ARG A 653 0.22 -8.77 11.29
N GLN A 654 1.27 -8.29 10.63
CA GLN A 654 1.48 -6.86 10.35
C GLN A 654 0.55 -6.33 9.25
N LEU A 655 0.12 -7.13 8.27
CA LEU A 655 -0.88 -6.73 7.26
C LEU A 655 -2.29 -6.71 7.85
N ILE A 656 -2.63 -7.67 8.72
CA ILE A 656 -3.85 -7.59 9.55
C ILE A 656 -3.75 -6.38 10.49
N THR A 657 -2.58 -6.11 11.11
CA THR A 657 -2.38 -4.94 11.97
C THR A 657 -2.46 -3.64 11.18
N VAL A 658 -1.87 -3.54 9.98
CA VAL A 658 -1.89 -2.33 9.13
C VAL A 658 -3.30 -2.10 8.57
N LYS A 659 -4.01 -3.16 8.19
CA LYS A 659 -5.43 -3.09 7.84
C LYS A 659 -6.27 -2.62 9.02
N GLU A 660 -6.10 -3.21 10.20
CA GLU A 660 -6.72 -2.74 11.45
C GLU A 660 -6.35 -1.28 11.74
N TRP A 661 -5.09 -0.86 11.53
CA TRP A 661 -4.60 0.51 11.73
C TRP A 661 -5.20 1.50 10.73
N CYS A 662 -5.23 1.24 9.42
CA CYS A 662 -5.85 2.16 8.45
C CYS A 662 -7.36 2.35 8.72
N PHE A 663 -8.06 1.28 9.06
CA PHE A 663 -9.47 1.31 9.51
C PHE A 663 -9.65 1.82 10.95
N TRP A 664 -8.58 1.99 11.71
CA TRP A 664 -8.58 2.56 13.06
C TRP A 664 -8.23 4.04 13.06
N CYS A 665 -7.31 4.51 12.21
CA CYS A 665 -7.05 5.93 11.98
C CYS A 665 -8.33 6.63 11.51
N THR A 666 -9.04 6.03 10.56
CA THR A 666 -10.38 6.49 10.14
C THR A 666 -11.41 6.32 11.25
N GLY A 667 -11.40 5.22 12.02
CA GLY A 667 -12.23 5.05 13.21
C GLY A 667 -12.07 6.17 14.25
N ILE A 668 -10.83 6.56 14.53
CA ILE A 668 -10.43 7.67 15.40
C ILE A 668 -11.03 8.99 14.91
N CYS A 669 -10.87 9.32 13.62
CA CYS A 669 -11.36 10.58 13.05
C CYS A 669 -12.88 10.75 13.13
N PHE A 670 -13.64 9.66 13.38
CA PHE A 670 -15.08 9.67 13.59
C PHE A 670 -15.51 9.18 14.99
N GLY A 671 -14.57 8.99 15.93
CA GLY A 671 -14.85 8.59 17.31
C GLY A 671 -15.40 7.16 17.50
N VAL A 672 -15.15 6.25 16.56
CA VAL A 672 -15.68 4.87 16.56
C VAL A 672 -14.59 3.86 16.94
N GLU A 673 -14.85 3.03 17.98
CA GLU A 673 -13.92 2.00 18.49
C GLU A 673 -13.39 1.00 17.43
N ASN A 674 -14.06 0.90 16.27
CA ASN A 674 -13.71 -0.04 15.20
C ASN A 674 -14.46 0.30 13.90
N ILE A 675 -13.77 0.84 12.87
CA ILE A 675 -14.38 1.08 11.55
C ILE A 675 -14.28 -0.15 10.62
N VAL A 676 -13.43 -1.16 10.90
CA VAL A 676 -13.45 -2.45 10.17
C VAL A 676 -14.84 -3.09 10.25
N GLN A 677 -15.48 -2.98 11.43
CA GLN A 677 -16.87 -3.40 11.62
C GLN A 677 -17.85 -2.48 10.87
N ILE A 678 -17.67 -1.15 10.86
CA ILE A 678 -18.59 -0.28 10.10
C ILE A 678 -18.47 -0.47 8.58
N VAL A 679 -17.28 -0.80 8.06
CA VAL A 679 -17.06 -1.09 6.63
C VAL A 679 -17.57 -2.48 6.25
N THR A 680 -17.51 -3.47 7.16
CA THR A 680 -18.27 -4.71 6.97
C THR A 680 -19.78 -4.54 7.24
N GLU A 681 -20.19 -3.48 7.95
CA GLU A 681 -21.56 -2.94 8.03
C GLU A 681 -21.93 -2.02 6.83
N LEU A 682 -21.13 -2.02 5.76
CA LEU A 682 -21.52 -1.58 4.41
C LEU A 682 -21.59 -2.75 3.40
N LEU A 683 -21.32 -3.98 3.85
CA LEU A 683 -21.45 -5.22 3.08
C LEU A 683 -22.74 -5.99 3.46
N PRO A 684 -23.18 -7.02 2.70
CA PRO A 684 -24.56 -7.53 2.77
C PRO A 684 -25.09 -8.04 4.11
N ASN A 685 -24.25 -8.30 5.10
CA ASN A 685 -24.65 -8.75 6.45
C ASN A 685 -24.78 -7.60 7.48
N ALA A 686 -24.61 -6.36 7.06
CA ALA A 686 -24.55 -5.17 7.92
C ALA A 686 -25.58 -5.06 9.06
N PRO A 687 -26.90 -5.23 8.82
CA PRO A 687 -27.91 -4.80 9.80
C PRO A 687 -27.84 -5.53 11.14
N GLU A 688 -27.42 -6.81 11.13
CA GLU A 688 -27.38 -7.64 12.33
C GLU A 688 -26.24 -7.23 13.27
N ALA A 689 -25.07 -6.88 12.71
CA ALA A 689 -23.89 -6.49 13.47
C ALA A 689 -24.12 -5.20 14.27
N THR A 690 -24.74 -4.18 13.67
CA THR A 690 -25.06 -2.92 14.34
C THR A 690 -26.02 -3.12 15.53
N VAL A 691 -27.06 -3.94 15.36
CA VAL A 691 -28.03 -4.26 16.43
C VAL A 691 -27.34 -5.05 17.56
N ASN A 692 -26.56 -6.08 17.22
CA ASN A 692 -25.77 -6.84 18.18
C ASN A 692 -24.77 -5.97 18.97
N ARG A 693 -24.19 -4.94 18.33
CA ARG A 693 -23.31 -3.96 18.98
C ARG A 693 -24.07 -3.09 19.99
N CYS A 694 -25.28 -2.63 19.65
CA CYS A 694 -26.15 -1.89 20.57
C CYS A 694 -26.56 -2.72 21.79
N ILE A 695 -26.95 -3.99 21.58
CA ILE A 695 -27.30 -4.94 22.65
C ILE A 695 -26.13 -5.12 23.61
N LYS A 696 -24.93 -5.45 23.11
CA LYS A 696 -23.72 -5.66 23.93
C LYS A 696 -23.31 -4.43 24.74
N THR A 697 -23.45 -3.23 24.17
CA THR A 697 -23.15 -1.98 24.89
C THR A 697 -24.18 -1.65 25.97
N LEU A 698 -25.48 -1.89 25.72
CA LEU A 698 -26.53 -1.73 26.74
C LEU A 698 -26.41 -2.77 27.87
N HIS A 699 -26.07 -4.02 27.53
CA HIS A 699 -25.83 -5.11 28.48
C HIS A 699 -24.66 -4.79 29.42
N ALA A 700 -23.55 -4.27 28.88
CA ALA A 700 -22.41 -3.76 29.66
C ALA A 700 -22.81 -2.59 30.58
N HIS A 701 -23.71 -1.73 30.13
CA HIS A 701 -24.19 -0.63 30.97
C HIS A 701 -25.11 -1.10 32.11
N ARG A 702 -26.07 -1.99 31.84
CA ARG A 702 -27.03 -2.49 32.84
C ARG A 702 -26.39 -3.41 33.89
N SER A 703 -25.54 -4.35 33.47
CA SER A 703 -24.82 -5.26 34.37
C SER A 703 -23.73 -4.58 35.21
N GLY A 704 -23.29 -3.37 34.83
CA GLY A 704 -22.13 -2.72 35.44
C GLY A 704 -20.79 -3.37 35.10
N VAL A 705 -20.75 -4.33 34.15
CA VAL A 705 -19.54 -5.05 33.73
C VAL A 705 -19.02 -4.47 32.41
N ALA A 706 -17.70 -4.34 32.27
CA ALA A 706 -17.08 -3.91 31.02
C ALA A 706 -17.34 -4.92 29.90
N LYS A 707 -17.62 -4.41 28.70
CA LYS A 707 -17.91 -5.16 27.45
C LYS A 707 -16.90 -6.31 27.19
N ASP A 708 -15.61 -6.05 27.39
CA ASP A 708 -14.53 -7.04 27.22
C ASP A 708 -14.59 -8.17 28.26
N SER A 709 -15.09 -7.87 29.47
CA SER A 709 -15.25 -8.85 30.53
C SER A 709 -16.57 -9.64 30.41
N LEU A 710 -17.64 -9.05 29.86
CA LEU A 710 -18.84 -9.82 29.49
C LEU A 710 -18.54 -10.91 28.46
N ALA A 711 -17.75 -10.61 27.43
CA ALA A 711 -17.33 -11.58 26.42
C ALA A 711 -16.39 -12.69 26.94
N ILE A 712 -15.92 -12.57 28.19
CA ILE A 712 -15.09 -13.56 28.88
C ILE A 712 -15.93 -14.39 29.87
N LEU A 713 -16.93 -13.78 30.49
CA LEU A 713 -17.83 -14.39 31.47
C LEU A 713 -18.98 -15.20 30.87
N LEU A 714 -19.40 -14.87 29.65
CA LEU A 714 -20.43 -15.59 28.89
C LEU A 714 -19.72 -16.47 27.82
N PRO A 715 -19.98 -17.78 27.75
CA PRO A 715 -19.46 -18.65 26.69
C PRO A 715 -19.88 -18.22 25.29
N ALA A 716 -19.06 -18.55 24.28
CA ALA A 716 -19.35 -18.23 22.90
C ALA A 716 -20.49 -19.13 22.37
N GLY A 717 -21.71 -18.56 22.29
CA GLY A 717 -22.92 -19.28 21.87
C GLY A 717 -23.96 -19.47 22.99
N GLU A 718 -23.68 -19.02 24.21
CA GLU A 718 -24.68 -19.01 25.28
C GLU A 718 -25.86 -18.09 24.91
N LYS A 719 -27.07 -18.66 24.96
CA LYS A 719 -28.36 -17.99 24.72
C LYS A 719 -29.01 -17.65 26.06
N PHE A 720 -30.03 -16.79 26.05
CA PHE A 720 -30.84 -16.46 27.21
C PHE A 720 -32.22 -17.12 27.12
N ASP A 721 -32.84 -17.34 28.28
CA ASP A 721 -34.28 -17.62 28.36
C ASP A 721 -35.06 -16.33 28.04
N ALA A 722 -36.18 -16.45 27.31
CA ALA A 722 -37.00 -15.32 26.88
C ALA A 722 -37.94 -14.79 27.99
N ASP A 723 -38.30 -15.63 28.96
CA ASP A 723 -39.17 -15.31 30.09
C ASP A 723 -38.38 -14.72 31.28
N ASP A 724 -37.06 -14.93 31.34
CA ASP A 724 -36.18 -14.49 32.45
C ASP A 724 -35.88 -12.97 32.40
N THR A 725 -36.95 -12.16 32.38
CA THR A 725 -36.94 -10.70 32.24
C THR A 725 -37.43 -9.99 33.49
N PHE A 726 -36.71 -8.95 33.90
CA PHE A 726 -37.13 -8.03 34.95
C PHE A 726 -38.05 -6.96 34.35
N GLU A 727 -39.34 -6.98 34.67
CA GLU A 727 -40.27 -5.93 34.25
C GLU A 727 -39.99 -4.64 35.03
N GLU A 728 -39.55 -3.59 34.32
CA GLU A 728 -39.41 -2.22 34.86
C GLU A 728 -40.80 -1.53 34.93
N GLU A 729 -41.80 -2.17 35.56
CA GLU A 729 -43.03 -1.49 35.99
C GLU A 729 -42.94 -1.01 37.45
N GLU A 730 -43.66 0.06 37.78
CA GLU A 730 -43.54 0.75 39.06
C GLU A 730 -44.17 -0.05 40.23
N GLY A 731 -43.34 -0.82 40.94
CA GLY A 731 -43.56 -1.10 42.35
C GLY A 731 -44.18 -2.45 42.73
N ARG A 732 -43.82 -3.55 42.06
CA ARG A 732 -44.11 -4.90 42.61
C ARG A 732 -42.99 -5.90 42.36
N GLN A 733 -42.34 -6.35 43.45
CA GLN A 733 -41.34 -7.44 43.38
C GLN A 733 -42.03 -8.78 43.14
N VAL A 734 -41.71 -9.45 42.03
CA VAL A 734 -42.04 -10.86 41.79
C VAL A 734 -40.81 -11.71 42.14
N GLN A 735 -40.93 -12.62 43.10
CA GLN A 735 -39.86 -13.58 43.41
C GLN A 735 -39.88 -14.74 42.43
N VAL A 736 -38.99 -14.71 41.43
CA VAL A 736 -38.74 -15.87 40.54
C VAL A 736 -37.93 -16.92 41.31
N ALA A 737 -38.61 -17.94 41.84
CA ALA A 737 -38.00 -18.96 42.69
C ALA A 737 -37.18 -20.03 41.94
N ARG A 738 -37.14 -20.01 40.60
CA ARG A 738 -36.50 -21.06 39.77
C ARG A 738 -34.99 -20.86 39.52
N SER A 739 -34.47 -19.63 39.54
CA SER A 739 -33.08 -19.37 39.08
C SER A 739 -31.97 -19.75 40.06
N GLN A 740 -32.29 -20.20 41.28
CA GLN A 740 -31.28 -20.48 42.33
C GLN A 740 -30.24 -21.57 41.96
N ASN A 741 -30.55 -22.47 41.02
CA ASN A 741 -29.62 -23.53 40.59
C ASN A 741 -28.65 -23.10 39.46
N ARG A 742 -28.88 -21.99 38.75
CA ARG A 742 -27.91 -21.42 37.77
C ARG A 742 -27.19 -20.21 38.40
N GLN A 743 -26.52 -20.41 39.53
CA GLN A 743 -25.61 -19.38 40.06
C GLN A 743 -24.40 -19.24 39.14
N SER A 744 -24.32 -18.15 38.38
CA SER A 744 -23.09 -17.79 37.69
C SER A 744 -21.94 -17.65 38.71
N VAL A 745 -20.72 -18.02 38.31
CA VAL A 745 -19.51 -17.87 39.14
C VAL A 745 -19.35 -16.43 39.65
N PHE A 746 -19.88 -15.45 38.90
CA PHE A 746 -19.87 -14.05 39.29
C PHE A 746 -20.78 -13.71 40.49
N ALA A 747 -21.91 -14.39 40.68
CA ALA A 747 -22.79 -14.14 41.83
C ALA A 747 -22.08 -14.49 43.16
N SER A 748 -21.32 -15.58 43.17
CA SER A 748 -20.45 -15.99 44.28
C SER A 748 -19.36 -14.93 44.56
N LEU A 749 -18.65 -14.49 43.51
CA LEU A 749 -17.61 -13.45 43.60
C LEU A 749 -18.13 -12.10 44.10
N ALA A 750 -19.30 -11.66 43.60
CA ALA A 750 -19.88 -10.37 43.95
C ALA A 750 -20.37 -10.30 45.42
N GLY A 751 -20.92 -11.41 45.93
CA GLY A 751 -21.42 -11.51 47.31
C GLY A 751 -20.34 -11.28 48.38
N ALA A 752 -19.10 -11.66 48.11
CA ALA A 752 -17.97 -11.50 49.05
C ALA A 752 -17.41 -10.06 49.11
N ALA A 753 -17.64 -9.22 48.10
CA ALA A 753 -16.83 -8.02 47.87
C ALA A 753 -17.30 -6.73 48.57
N LEU A 754 -18.53 -6.66 49.11
CA LEU A 754 -19.19 -5.40 49.50
C LEU A 754 -19.83 -5.34 50.90
N PRO A 755 -19.02 -5.27 51.98
CA PRO A 755 -19.51 -4.73 53.26
C PRO A 755 -18.58 -3.66 53.90
N SER A 756 -18.47 -2.46 53.31
CA SER A 756 -18.11 -1.19 54.01
C SER A 756 -17.88 -0.02 53.03
N MET A 757 -18.69 1.07 53.13
CA MET A 757 -18.43 2.49 52.74
C MET A 757 -19.75 3.32 52.65
N ASN A 758 -20.50 3.39 53.75
CA ASN A 758 -21.96 3.59 53.77
C ASN A 758 -22.57 4.75 52.92
N ASN A 759 -21.87 5.87 52.72
CA ASN A 759 -22.48 7.09 52.14
C ASN A 759 -22.32 7.24 50.60
N PHE A 760 -21.51 6.41 49.94
CA PHE A 760 -21.53 6.27 48.47
C PHE A 760 -22.15 4.92 48.05
N THR A 761 -22.26 3.97 48.99
CA THR A 761 -22.80 2.64 48.72
C THR A 761 -24.32 2.56 48.66
N SER A 762 -25.10 3.60 48.96
CA SER A 762 -26.56 3.55 48.72
C SER A 762 -26.84 3.33 47.22
N ALA A 763 -26.20 4.11 46.34
CA ALA A 763 -26.27 3.95 44.90
C ALA A 763 -25.54 2.67 44.38
N LEU A 764 -24.43 2.26 45.02
CA LEU A 764 -23.69 1.07 44.60
C LEU A 764 -24.23 -0.26 45.16
N ARG A 765 -25.11 -0.23 46.16
CA ARG A 765 -25.80 -1.42 46.71
C ARG A 765 -27.08 -1.72 45.94
N ASP A 766 -27.71 -0.72 45.34
CA ASP A 766 -28.70 -0.95 44.26
C ASP A 766 -28.05 -1.66 43.06
N LEU A 767 -26.78 -1.32 42.75
CA LEU A 767 -25.95 -2.07 41.81
C LEU A 767 -25.60 -3.50 42.28
N SER A 768 -25.76 -3.88 43.56
CA SER A 768 -25.59 -5.29 43.96
C SER A 768 -26.75 -6.19 43.52
N ALA A 769 -27.91 -5.62 43.16
CA ALA A 769 -28.97 -6.36 42.49
C ALA A 769 -28.68 -6.61 41.00
N ARG A 770 -27.71 -5.89 40.40
CA ARG A 770 -27.47 -5.89 38.95
C ARG A 770 -26.49 -6.96 38.43
N TRP A 771 -26.08 -7.90 39.27
CA TRP A 771 -25.08 -8.93 38.91
C TRP A 771 -25.67 -10.20 38.30
N ASN A 772 -26.99 -10.30 38.13
CA ASN A 772 -27.60 -11.33 37.29
C ASN A 772 -27.38 -10.98 35.82
N VAL A 773 -26.20 -11.33 35.31
CA VAL A 773 -25.74 -11.02 33.95
C VAL A 773 -26.71 -11.53 32.88
N HIS A 774 -27.33 -12.70 33.08
CA HIS A 774 -28.30 -13.28 32.14
C HIS A 774 -29.59 -12.43 32.05
N ILE A 775 -30.23 -12.10 33.19
CA ILE A 775 -31.44 -11.25 33.24
C ILE A 775 -31.20 -9.87 32.60
N HIS A 776 -30.03 -9.25 32.87
CA HIS A 776 -29.66 -7.99 32.22
C HIS A 776 -29.26 -8.13 30.74
N GLY A 777 -28.99 -9.36 30.28
CA GLY A 777 -28.80 -9.71 28.88
C GLY A 777 -30.14 -9.77 28.16
N ALA A 778 -31.05 -10.67 28.57
CA ALA A 778 -32.41 -10.79 28.04
C ALA A 778 -33.14 -9.44 28.02
N GLY A 779 -33.11 -8.72 29.14
CA GLY A 779 -33.70 -7.37 29.25
C GLY A 779 -33.05 -6.33 28.34
N ALA A 780 -31.75 -6.43 28.03
CA ALA A 780 -31.08 -5.55 27.06
C ALA A 780 -31.43 -5.88 25.61
N VAL A 781 -31.57 -7.17 25.25
CA VAL A 781 -32.05 -7.62 23.93
C VAL A 781 -33.45 -7.06 23.68
N LYS A 782 -34.41 -7.40 24.55
CA LYS A 782 -35.83 -6.96 24.48
C LYS A 782 -35.95 -5.42 24.41
N SER A 783 -35.18 -4.70 25.23
CA SER A 783 -35.18 -3.23 25.23
C SER A 783 -34.60 -2.56 23.97
N ILE A 784 -33.72 -3.23 23.21
CA ILE A 784 -33.26 -2.73 21.90
C ILE A 784 -34.24 -3.13 20.79
N LEU A 785 -34.82 -4.33 20.84
CA LEU A 785 -35.77 -4.79 19.82
C LEU A 785 -37.08 -3.97 19.84
N ASP A 786 -37.69 -3.75 21.00
CA ASP A 786 -39.08 -3.27 21.08
C ASP A 786 -39.25 -1.75 21.26
N ARG A 787 -38.24 -1.03 21.77
CA ARG A 787 -38.37 0.42 22.02
C ARG A 787 -38.29 1.25 20.74
N SER A 788 -38.95 2.41 20.76
CA SER A 788 -38.90 3.42 19.68
C SER A 788 -37.50 4.00 19.48
N TRP A 789 -37.27 4.73 18.38
CA TRP A 789 -36.00 5.43 18.10
C TRP A 789 -35.54 6.30 19.28
N CYS A 790 -36.43 7.15 19.82
CA CYS A 790 -36.13 7.96 21.01
C CYS A 790 -35.74 7.09 22.22
N GLY A 791 -36.44 5.98 22.43
CA GLY A 791 -36.16 5.04 23.53
C GLY A 791 -34.81 4.32 23.37
N ARG A 792 -34.40 3.98 22.15
CA ARG A 792 -33.08 3.41 21.85
C ARG A 792 -31.97 4.44 22.10
N VAL A 793 -32.10 5.66 21.56
CA VAL A 793 -31.10 6.72 21.77
C VAL A 793 -30.95 7.07 23.25
N GLY A 794 -32.07 7.19 23.99
CA GLY A 794 -32.05 7.47 25.43
C GLY A 794 -31.39 6.38 26.28
N LEU A 795 -31.53 5.10 25.91
CA LEU A 795 -30.82 3.99 26.57
C LEU A 795 -29.34 3.92 26.19
N LEU A 796 -28.98 4.27 24.94
CA LEU A 796 -27.62 4.19 24.43
C LEU A 796 -26.73 5.35 24.90
N LEU A 797 -27.28 6.54 25.15
CA LEU A 797 -26.54 7.72 25.62
C LEU A 797 -25.70 7.47 26.88
N PRO A 798 -26.25 7.00 28.02
CA PRO A 798 -25.44 6.66 29.21
C PRO A 798 -24.59 5.39 29.01
N ALA A 799 -24.95 4.54 28.04
CA ALA A 799 -24.20 3.33 27.70
C ALA A 799 -22.90 3.63 26.92
N PHE A 800 -22.86 4.70 26.12
CA PHE A 800 -21.67 5.18 25.39
C PHE A 800 -20.84 6.22 26.16
N HIS A 801 -21.38 6.87 27.20
CA HIS A 801 -20.66 7.94 27.92
C HIS A 801 -19.35 7.45 28.59
N PRO A 802 -18.17 8.01 28.23
CA PRO A 802 -16.87 7.42 28.59
C PRO A 802 -16.60 7.40 30.10
N TRP A 803 -17.01 8.44 30.83
CA TRP A 803 -16.88 8.49 32.29
C TRP A 803 -17.79 7.49 33.02
N ILE A 804 -18.88 7.02 32.39
CA ILE A 804 -19.73 5.95 32.94
C ILE A 804 -19.10 4.58 32.63
N ALA A 805 -18.35 4.45 31.53
CA ALA A 805 -17.60 3.24 31.22
C ALA A 805 -16.44 2.98 32.20
N LEU A 806 -15.81 4.04 32.76
CA LEU A 806 -14.80 3.92 33.83
C LEU A 806 -15.29 3.13 35.05
N LEU A 807 -16.53 3.39 35.45
CA LEU A 807 -17.14 2.84 36.67
C LEU A 807 -17.50 1.35 36.54
N ARG A 808 -17.53 0.81 35.31
CA ARG A 808 -17.86 -0.59 35.04
C ARG A 808 -16.69 -1.50 35.42
N LEU A 809 -16.96 -2.55 36.19
CA LEU A 809 -15.93 -3.49 36.64
C LEU A 809 -15.27 -4.20 35.44
N SER A 810 -13.97 -4.40 35.49
CA SER A 810 -13.23 -5.13 34.46
C SER A 810 -12.17 -6.04 35.07
N ILE A 811 -12.17 -7.27 34.57
CA ILE A 811 -11.16 -8.30 34.88
C ILE A 811 -9.89 -8.07 34.03
N VAL A 812 -10.06 -7.43 32.87
CA VAL A 812 -9.04 -7.26 31.82
C VAL A 812 -8.20 -5.99 32.02
N THR A 813 -8.86 -4.85 32.32
CA THR A 813 -8.21 -3.53 32.40
C THR A 813 -8.43 -2.90 33.77
N SER A 814 -7.33 -2.59 34.48
CA SER A 814 -7.40 -2.04 35.85
C SER A 814 -7.85 -0.58 35.87
N TYR A 815 -8.40 -0.13 37.01
CA TYR A 815 -8.87 1.24 37.18
C TYR A 815 -7.73 2.27 37.03
N LYS A 816 -6.51 1.97 37.51
CA LYS A 816 -5.30 2.79 37.26
C LYS A 816 -5.06 3.03 35.78
N VAL A 817 -5.04 1.96 34.95
CA VAL A 817 -4.78 2.05 33.51
C VAL A 817 -5.80 2.96 32.83
N ARG A 818 -7.08 2.77 33.14
CA ARG A 818 -8.20 3.55 32.58
C ARG A 818 -8.13 5.04 32.95
N VAL A 819 -7.82 5.34 34.21
CA VAL A 819 -7.63 6.71 34.71
C VAL A 819 -6.42 7.37 34.05
N SER A 820 -5.31 6.66 33.89
CA SER A 820 -4.13 7.14 33.16
C SER A 820 -4.39 7.44 31.68
N LEU A 821 -5.18 6.62 30.98
CA LEU A 821 -5.52 6.85 29.58
C LEU A 821 -6.37 8.11 29.36
N ILE A 822 -7.32 8.41 30.25
CA ILE A 822 -8.11 9.65 30.16
C ILE A 822 -7.26 10.89 30.46
N PHE A 823 -6.38 10.84 31.46
CA PHE A 823 -5.43 11.93 31.70
C PHE A 823 -4.53 12.17 30.48
N LEU A 824 -4.12 11.09 29.79
CA LEU A 824 -3.36 11.21 28.56
C LEU A 824 -4.15 11.96 27.47
N LYS A 825 -5.40 11.54 27.18
CA LYS A 825 -6.28 12.22 26.21
C LYS A 825 -6.46 13.71 26.53
N ILE A 826 -6.64 14.07 27.80
CA ILE A 826 -6.80 15.47 28.23
C ILE A 826 -5.50 16.26 28.04
N CYS A 827 -4.35 15.72 28.49
CA CYS A 827 -3.05 16.37 28.34
C CYS A 827 -2.65 16.53 26.87
N THR A 828 -2.95 15.53 26.02
CA THR A 828 -2.67 15.61 24.58
C THR A 828 -3.61 16.58 23.87
N SER A 829 -4.90 16.66 24.23
CA SER A 829 -5.81 17.71 23.72
C SER A 829 -5.28 19.12 24.03
N GLY A 830 -4.83 19.37 25.27
CA GLY A 830 -4.20 20.64 25.62
C GLY A 830 -2.92 20.93 24.82
N ALA A 831 -2.09 19.89 24.60
CA ALA A 831 -0.84 20.01 23.84
C ALA A 831 -1.05 20.20 22.32
N THR A 832 -1.99 19.50 21.68
CA THR A 832 -2.27 19.68 20.24
C THR A 832 -2.96 21.01 19.96
N ASN A 833 -3.84 21.47 20.87
CA ASN A 833 -4.42 22.82 20.80
C ASN A 833 -3.37 23.93 20.99
N ALA A 834 -2.26 23.67 21.70
CA ALA A 834 -1.11 24.58 21.78
C ALA A 834 -0.20 24.52 20.53
N LEU A 835 -0.02 23.31 19.97
CA LEU A 835 0.84 23.04 18.80
C LEU A 835 0.37 23.77 17.54
N PHE A 836 -0.94 23.76 17.30
CA PHE A 836 -1.58 24.43 16.14
C PHE A 836 -2.24 25.77 16.50
N PHE A 837 -1.94 26.34 17.67
CA PHE A 837 -2.48 27.63 18.09
C PHE A 837 -2.12 28.76 17.12
N SER A 838 -0.86 28.77 16.67
CA SER A 838 -0.32 29.71 15.68
C SER A 838 -1.10 29.73 14.36
N SER A 839 -1.69 28.60 13.96
CA SER A 839 -2.52 28.49 12.75
C SER A 839 -3.86 29.23 12.84
N ASN A 840 -4.32 29.60 14.05
CA ASN A 840 -5.53 30.39 14.28
C ASN A 840 -5.24 31.80 14.83
N SER A 841 -4.20 31.93 15.66
CA SER A 841 -3.75 33.19 16.27
C SER A 841 -2.22 33.28 16.17
N PRO A 842 -1.67 33.91 15.10
CA PRO A 842 -0.23 33.96 14.89
C PRO A 842 0.49 34.72 16.01
N LEU A 843 1.62 34.16 16.47
CA LEU A 843 2.43 34.74 17.53
C LEU A 843 3.25 35.94 17.04
N GLU A 844 3.55 36.84 17.96
CA GLU A 844 4.29 38.08 17.70
C GLU A 844 5.72 37.76 17.24
N GLY A 845 6.02 38.05 15.97
CA GLY A 845 7.29 37.67 15.31
C GLY A 845 7.23 36.43 14.39
N SER A 846 6.06 35.83 14.16
CA SER A 846 5.88 34.72 13.21
C SER A 846 5.99 35.15 11.73
N ASP A 847 6.48 34.23 10.88
CA ASP A 847 6.61 34.42 9.42
C ASP A 847 5.26 34.83 8.80
N PRO A 848 5.21 35.87 7.91
CA PRO A 848 4.00 36.28 7.19
C PRO A 848 3.24 35.15 6.46
N LYS A 849 3.91 34.06 6.07
CA LYS A 849 3.27 32.85 5.49
C LYS A 849 2.31 32.16 6.47
N CYS A 850 2.57 32.28 7.76
CA CYS A 850 1.82 31.63 8.84
C CYS A 850 0.62 32.45 9.34
N TRP A 851 0.30 33.57 8.71
CA TRP A 851 -0.83 34.41 9.09
C TRP A 851 -2.14 33.80 8.57
N THR A 852 -3.23 33.96 9.33
CA THR A 852 -4.52 33.37 9.00
C THR A 852 -5.03 33.83 7.61
N PRO A 853 -5.42 32.90 6.72
CA PRO A 853 -6.02 33.26 5.44
C PRO A 853 -7.24 34.16 5.62
N LYS A 854 -7.27 35.29 4.90
CA LYS A 854 -8.42 36.20 4.84
C LYS A 854 -9.61 35.61 4.07
N ASP A 855 -9.36 34.61 3.24
CA ASP A 855 -10.38 33.84 2.52
C ASP A 855 -11.07 32.84 3.47
N TYR A 856 -12.40 32.87 3.46
CA TYR A 856 -13.26 31.98 4.23
C TYR A 856 -13.07 30.50 3.84
N PHE A 857 -12.93 30.18 2.55
CA PHE A 857 -12.80 28.80 2.11
C PHE A 857 -11.44 28.22 2.52
N ARG A 858 -10.34 28.92 2.22
CA ARG A 858 -9.01 28.51 2.68
C ARG A 858 -8.93 28.39 4.21
N ARG A 859 -9.54 29.31 4.97
CA ARG A 859 -9.61 29.22 6.44
C ARG A 859 -10.40 28.00 6.92
N LEU A 860 -11.50 27.63 6.26
CA LEU A 860 -12.25 26.41 6.57
C LEU A 860 -11.37 25.17 6.34
N VAL A 861 -10.70 25.07 5.19
CA VAL A 861 -9.79 23.96 4.85
C VAL A 861 -8.63 23.85 5.85
N THR A 862 -7.94 24.95 6.16
CA THR A 862 -6.88 24.99 7.18
C THR A 862 -7.38 24.49 8.54
N ASN A 863 -8.56 24.94 8.99
CA ASN A 863 -9.11 24.53 10.28
C ASN A 863 -9.55 23.06 10.29
N THR A 864 -10.03 22.51 9.17
CA THR A 864 -10.32 21.07 9.04
C THR A 864 -9.04 20.23 9.09
N ILE A 865 -7.97 20.65 8.41
CA ILE A 865 -6.65 19.97 8.44
C ILE A 865 -6.07 19.99 9.86
N VAL A 866 -6.09 21.14 10.54
CA VAL A 866 -5.66 21.27 11.95
C VAL A 866 -6.46 20.33 12.87
N GLY A 867 -7.79 20.29 12.71
CA GLY A 867 -8.65 19.39 13.48
C GLY A 867 -8.32 17.91 13.26
N PHE A 868 -8.07 17.51 12.01
CA PHE A 868 -7.68 16.14 11.66
C PHE A 868 -6.32 15.76 12.28
N LEU A 869 -5.30 16.61 12.13
CA LEU A 869 -3.97 16.37 12.69
C LEU A 869 -3.98 16.33 14.22
N ALA A 870 -4.75 17.22 14.87
CA ALA A 870 -4.91 17.23 16.33
C ALA A 870 -5.62 15.98 16.86
N ALA A 871 -6.66 15.49 16.17
CA ALA A 871 -7.34 14.23 16.51
C ALA A 871 -6.43 13.01 16.32
N PHE A 872 -5.71 12.95 15.18
CA PHE A 872 -4.79 11.86 14.88
C PHE A 872 -3.66 11.76 15.91
N LEU A 873 -2.96 12.87 16.20
CA LEU A 873 -1.90 12.91 17.22
C LEU A 873 -2.45 12.63 18.63
N GLY A 874 -3.70 13.02 18.90
CA GLY A 874 -4.42 12.77 20.14
C GLY A 874 -4.68 11.28 20.42
N ASP A 875 -5.53 10.67 19.59
CA ASP A 875 -6.11 9.37 19.91
C ASP A 875 -5.22 8.19 19.49
N CYS A 876 -4.34 8.35 18.51
CA CYS A 876 -3.45 7.28 18.07
C CYS A 876 -2.53 6.81 19.21
N VAL A 877 -1.99 7.74 20.01
CA VAL A 877 -1.11 7.40 21.16
C VAL A 877 -1.92 6.80 22.31
N VAL A 878 -3.09 7.37 22.63
CA VAL A 878 -3.99 6.87 23.69
C VAL A 878 -4.41 5.43 23.40
N PHE A 879 -4.85 5.12 22.18
CA PHE A 879 -5.28 3.77 21.84
C PHE A 879 -4.10 2.79 21.64
N THR A 880 -2.93 3.23 21.16
CA THR A 880 -1.73 2.38 21.16
C THR A 880 -1.39 1.90 22.58
N LEU A 881 -1.48 2.78 23.57
CA LEU A 881 -1.30 2.44 24.99
C LEU A 881 -2.43 1.57 25.55
N PHE A 882 -3.67 1.73 25.07
CA PHE A 882 -4.77 0.81 25.37
C PHE A 882 -4.49 -0.61 24.85
N LEU A 883 -4.07 -0.78 23.58
CA LEU A 883 -3.72 -2.09 23.00
C LEU A 883 -2.59 -2.79 23.76
N LEU A 884 -1.62 -2.05 24.30
CA LEU A 884 -0.56 -2.60 25.15
C LEU A 884 -1.10 -3.19 26.48
N GLN A 885 -2.30 -2.82 26.92
CA GLN A 885 -2.92 -3.28 28.18
C GLN A 885 -4.12 -4.23 28.02
N VAL A 886 -4.74 -4.32 26.83
CA VAL A 886 -5.83 -5.29 26.59
C VAL A 886 -5.30 -6.73 26.68
N ARG A 887 -5.87 -7.51 27.61
CA ARG A 887 -5.65 -8.95 27.76
C ARG A 887 -6.84 -9.71 27.20
N LYS A 888 -6.74 -10.20 25.97
CA LYS A 888 -7.70 -11.16 25.43
C LYS A 888 -7.50 -12.51 26.15
N PRO A 889 -8.55 -13.31 26.40
CA PRO A 889 -8.39 -14.69 26.86
C PRO A 889 -7.60 -15.49 25.81
N ILE A 890 -6.88 -16.51 26.25
CA ILE A 890 -6.06 -17.35 25.37
C ILE A 890 -6.55 -18.80 25.52
N GLU A 891 -6.86 -19.43 24.39
CA GLU A 891 -7.30 -20.82 24.31
C GLU A 891 -6.15 -21.71 23.82
N LYS A 892 -5.87 -22.80 24.55
CA LYS A 892 -4.92 -23.85 24.15
C LYS A 892 -5.57 -25.24 24.30
N ARG A 893 -4.93 -26.29 23.78
CA ARG A 893 -5.34 -27.69 24.04
C ARG A 893 -5.07 -28.07 25.51
N GLN A 894 -3.90 -27.71 26.04
CA GLN A 894 -3.53 -27.83 27.46
C GLN A 894 -2.63 -26.64 27.89
N TRP A 895 -2.58 -26.33 29.18
CA TRP A 895 -1.66 -25.34 29.76
C TRP A 895 -0.63 -25.95 30.73
N SER A 896 0.66 -25.87 30.38
CA SER A 896 1.75 -26.15 31.32
C SER A 896 2.07 -24.94 32.21
N GLU A 897 2.49 -25.18 33.45
CA GLU A 897 2.89 -24.12 34.40
C GLU A 897 3.99 -23.20 33.83
N ARG A 898 4.90 -23.77 33.03
CA ARG A 898 5.96 -23.04 32.34
C ARG A 898 5.39 -22.10 31.26
N ALA A 899 4.40 -22.55 30.49
CA ALA A 899 3.72 -21.71 29.50
C ALA A 899 2.89 -20.58 30.14
N ILE A 900 2.17 -20.86 31.23
CA ILE A 900 1.47 -19.85 32.05
C ILE A 900 2.49 -18.81 32.56
N SER A 901 3.60 -19.27 33.13
CA SER A 901 4.67 -18.41 33.67
C SER A 901 5.30 -17.50 32.60
N ARG A 902 5.65 -18.05 31.42
CA ARG A 902 6.14 -17.26 30.26
C ARG A 902 5.12 -16.19 29.87
N GLN A 903 3.83 -16.54 29.77
CA GLN A 903 2.77 -15.62 29.37
C GLN A 903 2.50 -14.51 30.40
N ILE A 904 2.55 -14.81 31.70
CA ILE A 904 2.47 -13.83 32.79
C ILE A 904 3.68 -12.88 32.75
N ALA A 905 4.89 -13.37 32.47
CA ALA A 905 6.07 -12.53 32.31
C ALA A 905 5.91 -11.55 31.12
N THR A 906 5.37 -12.00 29.98
CA THR A 906 5.04 -11.10 28.86
C THR A 906 4.04 -10.02 29.24
N TRP A 907 3.00 -10.35 30.02
CA TRP A 907 2.04 -9.35 30.51
C TRP A 907 2.65 -8.35 31.51
N ARG A 908 3.58 -8.79 32.36
CA ARG A 908 4.37 -7.89 33.24
C ARG A 908 5.25 -6.94 32.42
N CYS A 909 5.93 -7.44 31.39
CA CYS A 909 6.73 -6.62 30.47
C CYS A 909 5.87 -5.57 29.76
N LYS A 910 4.73 -5.96 29.16
CA LYS A 910 3.77 -5.00 28.56
C LYS A 910 3.27 -3.95 29.57
N GLY A 911 3.02 -4.35 30.81
CA GLY A 911 2.71 -3.43 31.92
C GLY A 911 3.81 -2.39 32.16
N PHE A 912 5.07 -2.82 32.22
CA PHE A 912 6.21 -1.91 32.38
C PHE A 912 6.34 -0.93 31.21
N CYS A 913 6.26 -1.42 29.96
CA CYS A 913 6.31 -0.58 28.76
C CYS A 913 5.19 0.47 28.74
N PHE A 914 3.95 0.09 29.10
CA PHE A 914 2.83 1.04 29.21
C PHE A 914 3.15 2.18 30.18
N TRP A 915 3.59 1.88 31.41
CA TRP A 915 3.87 2.91 32.41
C TRP A 915 5.06 3.80 32.03
N PHE A 916 6.10 3.24 31.38
CA PHE A 916 7.23 4.02 30.89
C PHE A 916 6.82 5.00 29.77
N ILE A 917 6.14 4.51 28.73
CA ILE A 917 5.71 5.33 27.59
C ILE A 917 4.68 6.37 28.04
N TRP A 918 3.71 5.99 28.88
CA TRP A 918 2.72 6.91 29.44
C TRP A 918 3.36 8.01 30.28
N LEU A 919 4.33 7.68 31.15
CA LEU A 919 5.01 8.67 32.00
C LEU A 919 5.83 9.66 31.16
N PHE A 920 6.58 9.15 30.17
CA PHE A 920 7.35 9.99 29.26
C PHE A 920 6.44 10.94 28.47
N TYR A 921 5.46 10.39 27.74
CA TYR A 921 4.61 11.16 26.83
C TYR A 921 3.68 12.14 27.57
N SER A 922 3.10 11.75 28.71
CA SER A 922 2.33 12.71 29.54
C SER A 922 3.20 13.81 30.12
N GLY A 923 4.43 13.48 30.56
CA GLY A 923 5.44 14.45 30.99
C GLY A 923 5.77 15.46 29.87
N THR A 924 6.01 14.97 28.65
CA THR A 924 6.24 15.83 27.47
C THR A 924 5.04 16.73 27.17
N CYS A 925 3.80 16.21 27.20
CA CYS A 925 2.60 17.02 26.96
C CYS A 925 2.42 18.13 28.01
N VAL A 926 2.59 17.82 29.30
CA VAL A 926 2.48 18.81 30.39
C VAL A 926 3.62 19.83 30.31
N PHE A 927 4.85 19.41 30.02
CA PHE A 927 5.98 20.31 29.79
C PHE A 927 5.74 21.25 28.61
N TYR A 928 5.19 20.73 27.51
CA TYR A 928 4.89 21.50 26.30
C TYR A 928 3.81 22.58 26.56
N VAL A 929 2.75 22.24 27.30
CA VAL A 929 1.74 23.22 27.73
C VAL A 929 2.35 24.28 28.67
N MET A 930 3.27 23.91 29.57
CA MET A 930 3.95 24.89 30.43
C MET A 930 4.87 25.84 29.65
N ILE A 931 5.67 25.37 28.69
CA ILE A 931 6.52 26.26 27.88
C ILE A 931 5.72 27.12 26.90
N PHE A 932 4.57 26.63 26.41
CA PHE A 932 3.59 27.45 25.69
C PHE A 932 3.05 28.59 26.59
N LEU A 933 2.50 28.26 27.76
CA LEU A 933 1.96 29.24 28.71
C LEU A 933 3.01 30.23 29.25
N ALA A 934 4.30 29.88 29.20
CA ALA A 934 5.40 30.78 29.56
C ALA A 934 5.76 31.81 28.47
N ASN A 935 5.37 31.56 27.21
CA ASN A 935 5.82 32.33 26.04
C ASN A 935 4.70 33.11 25.34
N VAL A 936 3.46 32.86 25.71
CA VAL A 936 2.25 33.35 25.05
C VAL A 936 1.61 34.46 25.89
N ARG A 937 0.95 35.44 25.25
CA ARG A 937 0.36 36.59 25.96
C ARG A 937 -0.86 36.15 26.76
N LEU A 938 -1.19 36.88 27.84
CA LEU A 938 -2.27 36.48 28.76
C LEU A 938 -3.65 36.34 28.08
N VAL A 939 -3.90 37.10 27.01
CA VAL A 939 -5.13 37.00 26.18
C VAL A 939 -5.11 35.69 25.38
N ASP A 940 -4.09 35.50 24.55
CA ASP A 940 -3.89 34.28 23.76
C ASP A 940 -3.93 33.00 24.62
N ALA A 941 -3.35 33.03 25.83
CA ALA A 941 -3.36 31.92 26.79
C ALA A 941 -4.75 31.64 27.38
N HIS A 942 -5.62 32.66 27.47
CA HIS A 942 -7.02 32.50 27.83
C HIS A 942 -7.85 31.94 26.66
N ASP A 943 -7.54 32.33 25.42
CA ASP A 943 -8.19 31.81 24.22
C ASP A 943 -7.84 30.33 23.99
N TRP A 944 -6.58 29.93 24.22
CA TRP A 944 -6.17 28.51 24.27
C TRP A 944 -6.94 27.73 25.35
N TYR A 945 -7.13 28.33 26.53
CA TYR A 945 -7.87 27.70 27.64
C TYR A 945 -9.35 27.53 27.30
N GLN A 946 -9.99 28.50 26.64
CA GLN A 946 -11.35 28.38 26.13
C GLN A 946 -11.46 27.32 25.02
N SER A 947 -10.54 27.32 24.05
CA SER A 947 -10.51 26.32 22.97
C SER A 947 -10.37 24.89 23.50
N THR A 948 -9.42 24.67 24.41
CA THR A 948 -9.21 23.38 25.08
C THR A 948 -10.42 22.98 25.92
N GLY A 949 -11.05 23.93 26.63
CA GLY A 949 -12.30 23.69 27.35
C GLY A 949 -13.45 23.27 26.44
N MET A 950 -13.61 23.89 25.27
CA MET A 950 -14.62 23.53 24.28
C MET A 950 -14.35 22.16 23.64
N SER A 951 -13.10 21.82 23.33
CA SER A 951 -12.71 20.47 22.87
C SER A 951 -13.08 19.40 23.89
N LEU A 952 -12.78 19.62 25.18
CA LEU A 952 -13.12 18.68 26.26
C LEU A 952 -14.65 18.58 26.50
N LEU A 953 -15.42 19.65 26.28
CA LEU A 953 -16.89 19.62 26.32
C LEU A 953 -17.49 18.86 25.12
N GLN A 954 -16.85 18.91 23.95
CA GLN A 954 -17.24 18.12 22.78
C GLN A 954 -17.02 16.61 23.03
N ASP A 955 -15.84 16.22 23.53
CA ASP A 955 -15.53 14.83 23.92
C ASP A 955 -16.46 14.31 25.04
N LEU A 956 -16.85 15.17 25.98
CA LEU A 956 -17.68 14.81 27.13
C LEU A 956 -19.17 14.66 26.78
N PHE A 957 -19.73 15.57 25.97
CA PHE A 957 -21.18 15.65 25.73
C PHE A 957 -21.59 15.45 24.28
N VAL A 958 -20.88 16.04 23.32
CA VAL A 958 -21.27 16.01 21.92
C VAL A 958 -21.01 14.63 21.32
N LEU A 959 -19.81 14.07 21.52
CA LEU A 959 -19.43 12.78 20.95
C LEU A 959 -20.32 11.62 21.47
N PRO A 960 -20.59 11.45 22.79
CA PRO A 960 -21.50 10.40 23.24
C PRO A 960 -22.93 10.56 22.72
N LEU A 961 -23.38 11.81 22.52
CA LEU A 961 -24.70 12.11 21.97
C LEU A 961 -24.81 11.79 20.48
N THR A 962 -23.84 12.21 19.66
CA THR A 962 -23.81 11.88 18.23
C THR A 962 -23.64 10.39 18.00
N THR A 963 -22.78 9.70 18.78
CA THR A 963 -22.66 8.24 18.74
C THR A 963 -23.97 7.53 19.10
N ALA A 964 -24.66 7.95 20.18
CA ALA A 964 -25.93 7.35 20.58
C ALA A 964 -27.05 7.60 19.54
N VAL A 965 -27.11 8.80 18.96
CA VAL A 965 -28.05 9.15 17.87
C VAL A 965 -27.75 8.33 16.62
N ALA A 966 -26.49 8.23 16.20
CA ALA A 966 -26.09 7.46 15.01
C ALA A 966 -26.40 5.96 15.19
N MET A 967 -25.92 5.35 16.27
CA MET A 967 -26.15 3.92 16.55
C MET A 967 -27.64 3.60 16.77
N GLY A 968 -28.39 4.47 17.45
CA GLY A 968 -29.84 4.31 17.62
C GLY A 968 -30.63 4.45 16.31
N SER A 969 -30.14 5.28 15.39
CA SER A 969 -30.73 5.45 14.04
C SER A 969 -30.42 4.25 13.14
N LEU A 970 -29.15 3.83 13.07
CA LEU A 970 -28.72 2.66 12.29
C LEU A 970 -29.39 1.37 12.79
N ALA A 971 -29.46 1.13 14.11
CA ALA A 971 -30.19 0.00 14.66
C ALA A 971 -31.71 0.05 14.38
N THR A 972 -32.30 1.25 14.33
CA THR A 972 -33.71 1.42 13.94
C THR A 972 -33.95 1.17 12.45
N LEU A 973 -33.00 1.53 11.58
CA LEU A 973 -33.04 1.22 10.16
C LEU A 973 -32.84 -0.29 9.90
N ALA A 974 -31.87 -0.89 10.59
CA ALA A 974 -31.57 -2.32 10.54
C ALA A 974 -32.79 -3.17 10.91
N LEU A 975 -33.46 -2.86 12.02
CA LEU A 975 -34.65 -3.58 12.49
C LEU A 975 -35.90 -3.40 11.61
N ARG A 976 -35.87 -2.51 10.60
CA ARG A 976 -36.92 -2.42 9.55
C ARG A 976 -36.66 -3.36 8.37
N SER A 977 -35.46 -3.92 8.24
CA SER A 977 -35.12 -4.86 7.14
C SER A 977 -35.63 -6.28 7.44
N ARG A 978 -36.09 -6.99 6.40
CA ARG A 978 -36.76 -8.29 6.55
C ARG A 978 -35.80 -9.35 7.12
N GLY A 979 -36.27 -10.13 8.09
CA GLY A 979 -35.55 -11.24 8.69
C GLY A 979 -34.49 -10.88 9.74
N VAL A 980 -34.05 -9.61 9.83
CA VAL A 980 -32.97 -9.22 10.75
C VAL A 980 -33.40 -9.28 12.22
N ARG A 981 -34.64 -8.91 12.54
CA ARG A 981 -35.19 -9.09 13.89
C ARG A 981 -35.15 -10.57 14.32
N ALA A 982 -35.68 -11.47 13.48
CA ALA A 982 -35.68 -12.91 13.75
C ALA A 982 -34.27 -13.51 13.89
N LYS A 983 -33.31 -13.10 13.04
CA LYS A 983 -31.89 -13.51 13.17
C LYS A 983 -31.23 -13.05 14.47
N VAL A 984 -31.60 -11.88 14.99
CA VAL A 984 -31.12 -11.40 16.29
C VAL A 984 -31.80 -12.18 17.42
N GLU A 985 -33.10 -12.43 17.34
CA GLU A 985 -33.84 -13.22 18.34
C GLU A 985 -33.30 -14.65 18.43
N SER A 986 -33.19 -15.38 17.31
CA SER A 986 -32.64 -16.75 17.26
C SER A 986 -31.15 -16.86 17.64
N ARG A 987 -30.44 -15.72 17.72
CA ARG A 987 -29.03 -15.63 18.13
C ARG A 987 -28.86 -15.39 19.64
N TRP A 988 -29.84 -14.79 20.29
CA TRP A 988 -29.76 -14.37 21.70
C TRP A 988 -30.72 -15.11 22.64
N PHE A 989 -31.77 -15.77 22.13
CA PHE A 989 -32.71 -16.55 22.92
C PHE A 989 -32.63 -18.05 22.61
N GLU A 990 -32.94 -18.91 23.59
CA GLU A 990 -33.15 -20.36 23.40
C GLU A 990 -34.43 -20.60 22.57
N ASP A 991 -34.45 -21.69 21.80
CA ASP A 991 -35.59 -22.05 20.94
C ASP A 991 -36.43 -23.12 21.64
N ASP A 992 -37.67 -22.81 22.02
CA ASP A 992 -38.57 -23.69 22.81
C ASP A 992 -38.98 -25.03 22.15
N ASN A 993 -38.40 -25.37 20.99
CA ASN A 993 -38.78 -26.50 20.13
C ASN A 993 -37.67 -27.55 19.96
N VAL A 994 -36.91 -27.83 21.02
CA VAL A 994 -36.11 -29.06 21.12
C VAL A 994 -36.69 -29.93 22.24
N GLN A 995 -37.39 -30.99 21.87
CA GLN A 995 -37.83 -32.02 22.82
C GLN A 995 -36.64 -32.90 23.22
N GLU A 996 -36.69 -33.45 24.43
CA GLU A 996 -35.65 -34.30 25.00
C GLU A 996 -35.51 -35.61 24.19
N GLU A 997 -34.32 -35.91 23.68
CA GLU A 997 -33.97 -37.29 23.28
C GLU A 997 -33.55 -38.09 24.54
N PRO A 998 -33.90 -39.38 24.66
CA PRO A 998 -33.64 -40.16 25.86
C PRO A 998 -32.15 -40.46 26.08
N GLN A 999 -31.75 -40.58 27.35
CA GLN A 999 -30.40 -40.98 27.73
C GLN A 999 -30.15 -42.47 27.39
N GLU A 1000 -29.01 -42.77 26.77
CA GLU A 1000 -28.53 -44.16 26.65
C GLU A 1000 -27.99 -44.67 28.00
N GLU A 1001 -28.43 -45.87 28.41
CA GLU A 1001 -27.82 -46.59 29.53
C GLU A 1001 -26.54 -47.32 29.06
N PRO A 1002 -25.51 -47.47 29.92
CA PRO A 1002 -24.23 -48.05 29.50
C PRO A 1002 -24.34 -49.57 29.26
N GLU A 1003 -23.84 -50.03 28.11
CA GLU A 1003 -23.73 -51.46 27.80
C GLU A 1003 -22.77 -52.19 28.76
N LEU A 1004 -23.18 -53.37 29.24
CA LEU A 1004 -22.30 -54.34 29.89
C LEU A 1004 -21.93 -55.45 28.90
N GLU A 1005 -20.65 -55.85 28.88
CA GLU A 1005 -20.20 -57.01 28.11
C GLU A 1005 -20.85 -58.33 28.55
N PRO A 1006 -21.34 -59.16 27.61
CA PRO A 1006 -21.78 -60.53 27.89
C PRO A 1006 -20.74 -61.57 27.43
N GLY A 1007 -19.69 -61.77 28.24
CA GLY A 1007 -18.71 -62.85 28.06
C GLY A 1007 -19.12 -64.18 28.72
N ALA A 1008 -19.17 -65.26 27.93
CA ALA A 1008 -19.23 -66.69 28.31
C ALA A 1008 -20.49 -67.27 29.02
N VAL A 1009 -21.22 -68.13 28.29
CA VAL A 1009 -21.83 -69.39 28.77
C VAL A 1009 -21.61 -70.48 27.68
N ILE A 1010 -21.65 -71.77 28.04
CA ILE A 1010 -21.25 -72.91 27.21
C ILE A 1010 -22.38 -73.97 27.12
N VAL A 1011 -22.34 -74.84 26.09
CA VAL A 1011 -23.04 -76.15 25.94
C VAL A 1011 -24.46 -76.15 25.32
N ASP A 1012 -24.50 -76.31 23.99
CA ASP A 1012 -25.09 -77.44 23.22
C ASP A 1012 -26.36 -78.20 23.74
N THR A 1013 -27.40 -78.31 22.89
CA THR A 1013 -27.97 -79.59 22.35
C THR A 1013 -29.38 -79.44 21.70
N GLY A 1014 -29.69 -80.21 20.64
CA GLY A 1014 -31.07 -80.71 20.39
C GLY A 1014 -31.83 -80.39 19.07
N ALA A 1015 -31.68 -81.25 18.06
CA ALA A 1015 -32.61 -81.65 16.95
C ALA A 1015 -33.94 -80.86 16.66
N VAL A 1016 -34.25 -80.38 15.43
CA VAL A 1016 -34.55 -81.10 14.15
C VAL A 1016 -35.79 -82.04 14.23
N PRO A 1017 -36.77 -82.08 13.28
CA PRO A 1017 -37.14 -81.18 12.14
C PRO A 1017 -38.67 -80.87 12.04
N VAL A 1018 -39.15 -80.25 10.93
CA VAL A 1018 -40.20 -80.76 10.00
C VAL A 1018 -40.57 -79.72 8.92
N SER A 1019 -40.76 -80.19 7.67
CA SER A 1019 -41.43 -79.48 6.55
C SER A 1019 -42.48 -80.44 5.95
N PRO A 1020 -43.59 -79.98 5.32
CA PRO A 1020 -43.55 -79.63 3.88
C PRO A 1020 -44.60 -78.57 3.42
N GLY A 1021 -44.60 -78.21 2.12
CA GLY A 1021 -45.79 -77.64 1.45
C GLY A 1021 -45.54 -76.60 0.35
N SER A 1022 -45.56 -77.01 -0.92
CA SER A 1022 -45.77 -76.14 -2.10
C SER A 1022 -47.20 -76.35 -2.65
N PRO A 1023 -47.81 -75.44 -3.45
CA PRO A 1023 -47.37 -75.12 -4.82
C PRO A 1023 -47.55 -73.65 -5.28
N SER A 1024 -47.21 -73.37 -6.54
CA SER A 1024 -47.46 -72.10 -7.28
C SER A 1024 -48.78 -72.17 -8.11
N PRO A 1025 -49.19 -71.11 -8.87
CA PRO A 1025 -48.63 -70.87 -10.23
C PRO A 1025 -48.66 -69.42 -10.80
N ASN A 1026 -47.93 -69.20 -11.91
CA ASN A 1026 -48.07 -68.10 -12.92
C ASN A 1026 -47.76 -66.64 -12.47
N SER A 1027 -47.31 -65.67 -13.29
CA SER A 1027 -46.63 -65.56 -14.63
C SER A 1027 -46.30 -64.03 -14.85
N VAL A 1028 -45.56 -63.46 -15.82
CA VAL A 1028 -45.08 -63.79 -17.19
C VAL A 1028 -43.64 -63.22 -17.42
N LYS A 1029 -43.06 -63.49 -18.61
CA LYS A 1029 -41.84 -63.00 -19.31
C LYS A 1029 -41.77 -61.47 -19.54
N ALA A 1030 -40.73 -60.84 -20.12
CA ALA A 1030 -39.51 -61.29 -20.85
C ALA A 1030 -38.39 -60.23 -20.70
N ASP A 1031 -37.09 -60.58 -20.59
CA ASP A 1031 -36.09 -60.86 -21.66
C ASP A 1031 -35.70 -59.64 -22.55
N GLY A 1032 -34.41 -59.38 -22.86
CA GLY A 1032 -33.21 -60.16 -22.52
C GLY A 1032 -31.85 -59.50 -22.86
N ARG A 1033 -30.77 -60.26 -22.60
CA ARG A 1033 -29.32 -59.95 -22.78
C ARG A 1033 -28.83 -60.50 -24.17
N PRO A 1034 -27.53 -60.66 -24.58
CA PRO A 1034 -26.41 -61.21 -23.78
C PRO A 1034 -24.92 -60.93 -24.21
N THR A 1035 -23.98 -61.61 -23.51
CA THR A 1035 -22.60 -62.02 -23.93
C THR A 1035 -21.51 -60.94 -24.15
N LYS A 1036 -20.19 -61.20 -23.98
CA LYS A 1036 -19.42 -62.42 -23.56
C LYS A 1036 -18.04 -62.06 -22.97
N ALA A 1037 -17.42 -62.98 -22.22
CA ALA A 1037 -15.97 -63.03 -21.94
C ALA A 1037 -15.28 -64.11 -22.84
N PRO A 1038 -13.93 -64.24 -22.84
CA PRO A 1038 -13.29 -65.16 -21.89
C PRO A 1038 -11.87 -64.76 -21.40
N ASP A 1039 -11.35 -65.53 -20.44
CA ASP A 1039 -9.98 -65.49 -19.89
C ASP A 1039 -8.94 -66.24 -20.77
N PHE A 1040 -7.64 -66.07 -20.50
CA PHE A 1040 -6.72 -67.16 -20.10
C PHE A 1040 -5.30 -66.65 -19.70
N ASP A 1041 -4.56 -67.49 -18.97
CA ASP A 1041 -3.31 -67.21 -18.25
C ASP A 1041 -1.98 -67.32 -19.06
N ASP A 1042 -0.87 -66.84 -18.46
CA ASP A 1042 0.22 -67.68 -17.87
C ASP A 1042 1.70 -67.27 -18.18
N VAL A 1043 2.61 -67.71 -17.28
CA VAL A 1043 4.08 -67.95 -17.42
C VAL A 1043 5.12 -66.79 -17.31
N LEU A 1044 5.90 -66.84 -16.22
CA LEU A 1044 7.24 -66.24 -15.93
C LEU A 1044 8.39 -67.02 -16.65
N PRO A 1045 9.72 -66.68 -16.62
CA PRO A 1045 10.48 -65.83 -15.68
C PRO A 1045 11.69 -65.02 -16.29
N GLY A 1046 12.56 -64.44 -15.45
CA GLY A 1046 14.00 -64.27 -15.79
C GLY A 1046 14.74 -63.01 -15.28
N MET A 1047 15.71 -63.21 -14.37
CA MET A 1047 16.80 -62.27 -14.01
C MET A 1047 18.05 -62.52 -14.93
N PRO A 1048 19.19 -61.77 -14.88
CA PRO A 1048 19.63 -60.73 -13.93
C PRO A 1048 20.30 -59.46 -14.54
N MET A 1049 20.91 -58.68 -13.64
CA MET A 1049 21.75 -57.47 -13.80
C MET A 1049 22.85 -57.53 -14.90
N GLU A 1050 23.26 -56.37 -15.43
CA GLU A 1050 24.54 -55.74 -15.06
C GLU A 1050 24.65 -54.26 -15.52
N SER A 1051 25.77 -53.60 -15.21
CA SER A 1051 25.97 -52.14 -15.18
C SER A 1051 26.47 -51.48 -16.48
N SER A 1052 26.07 -50.22 -16.69
CA SER A 1052 27.00 -49.12 -17.00
C SER A 1052 26.37 -47.76 -16.70
#